data_AF-A0A8H5ERA4-F1
#
_entry.id   AF-A0A8H5ERA4-F1
#
_cell.length_a   1.000
_cell.length_b   1.000
_cell.length_c   1.000
_cell.angle_alpha   90.00
_cell.angle_beta   90.00
_cell.angle_gamma   90.00
#
_symmetry.space_group_name_H-M   'P 1'
#
loop_
_entity.id
_entity.type
_entity.pdbx_description
1 polymer ?
#
loop_
_entity_poly.entity_id
_entity_poly.type
_entity_poly.pdbx_seq_one_letter_code
_entity_poly.pdbx_strand_id
1 'polypeptide(L)'
;MTQIAIRVKKTAFKRFWTPWSASATDHSSKVEVKTTLEELAARLLRKNEDNSSDVATELLALARRLSEVPLGAGHVSFATARSPDSCSLNALEVYSPEIGHRRNDDGQGSITGGNLLIPTILTDNQNEFSWDSDVNPHFQEAPFDIKLPVITQESEHQARVHTRTFFGTTSVAGQAVPPIVSPLGDEFLFSESELCTAPRPGKSTIQRNPEALAPADVYYPLAPAGGYDLRPSQKYMRGFAYVAAYDLNHKLLHRELLLKTAVPPDIGAKLEKDTFTSVPLPGMVEMVPGVPFAFAYNGDSNRLHTVGCAQTLKSLCTYPDYSEILENSVKLAKLTWGCKPHGKTPAISPIYELPGLKVNDRSSKRASFHHHSQDGSYSLSGTVIKGEGQGTFAPAVQANTTEARLQISSVLQTLHTLYRLVMPKCISKFEMEITDFQSVFNNVFGFGGLGPNGTSVQLNISSVNIKLGESLGAQGGLHCDRTDCKCRFTFLTLLYRICPSSDPGPFCLARPGLYIRERDVWIQFLVFKGVDLHFGHEPTEDDEKRQKWILENPNSAWNRAGTQNRAAYVTYFSDVASNRTGSLNVLPPTHFGNYGSSQVHKDQQKNFGFHGHAILGTEEEYANKLAREIIYNFWNSLQVCNLDLELELEKIFESISFQDHQGKAQKRILPPKYLPDQDKRVIQKFTSLWAWHLSEAEAFFITLPKTISTRNLKRPRPSNIALLQTPFTLPSGIPALQDIAAGPSSDISMEPPSSRSSRKIIPLRKSKKSGKSSASLDVPASGISEQVYEVEEILTHKRNGDGSYSWCVRWKGYNETAWLGDKELGNCIELLYKYNEANKISVKSINAEINATSESTQEKIGPKAKRRQAGSSVSLAENLKTLDDLFDLTHLEDEVNILDDLHRTPKSADYFKNINMQGLVEKWGGQVEETRNLGDLLVHEEGKCPSGISIGKVLLRLKTVQVALGPDYRPIDTLERKVDVIKRSAKHEICLALISVYEWYSHTGPLAAQHIANTYIANGYGYLKDQSSSLADITDHIAQYAWQILEDHRKDKQLKKKLVVPTHSFGLDLSKTAKDALPANLYGLIGQSGSKPSKLPDVPKSVLNKLEIAPTLEHCLEEVISKSRVKYG
;
A
#
# COMPACT_ATOMS: atom_id res chain seq x y z
N MET A 1 -1.96 -34.13 -34.52
CA MET A 1 -2.63 -34.75 -33.36
C MET A 1 -1.86 -35.94 -32.78
N THR A 2 -1.60 -37.02 -33.53
CA THR A 2 -1.16 -38.34 -33.01
C THR A 2 0.05 -38.31 -32.06
N GLN A 3 1.11 -37.54 -32.34
CA GLN A 3 2.26 -37.42 -31.42
C GLN A 3 1.91 -36.75 -30.07
N ILE A 4 0.90 -35.90 -30.01
CA ILE A 4 0.41 -35.28 -28.77
C ILE A 4 -0.29 -36.35 -27.92
N ALA A 5 -1.16 -37.17 -28.52
CA ALA A 5 -1.77 -38.32 -27.84
C ALA A 5 -0.72 -39.30 -27.29
N ILE A 6 0.36 -39.57 -28.04
CA ILE A 6 1.49 -40.41 -27.58
C ILE A 6 2.22 -39.79 -26.38
N ARG A 7 2.46 -38.45 -26.39
CA ARG A 7 3.05 -37.74 -25.24
C ARG A 7 2.14 -37.74 -24.01
N VAL A 8 0.82 -37.54 -24.18
CA VAL A 8 -0.16 -37.57 -23.09
C VAL A 8 -0.23 -38.98 -22.48
N LYS A 9 -0.36 -40.04 -23.29
CA LYS A 9 -0.37 -41.43 -22.81
C LYS A 9 0.89 -41.78 -21.99
N LYS A 10 2.09 -41.42 -22.46
CA LYS A 10 3.34 -41.63 -21.70
C LYS A 10 3.40 -40.83 -20.39
N THR A 11 2.85 -39.61 -20.35
CA THR A 11 2.87 -38.76 -19.15
C THR A 11 1.86 -39.21 -18.09
N ALA A 12 0.66 -39.65 -18.52
CA ALA A 12 -0.35 -40.20 -17.63
C ALA A 12 0.13 -41.48 -16.92
N PHE A 13 0.70 -42.43 -17.67
CA PHE A 13 1.25 -43.66 -17.12
C PHE A 13 2.34 -43.39 -16.07
N LYS A 14 3.24 -42.45 -16.36
CA LYS A 14 4.32 -42.06 -15.43
C LYS A 14 3.79 -41.35 -14.16
N ARG A 15 2.66 -40.63 -14.23
CA ARG A 15 2.02 -40.00 -13.06
C ARG A 15 1.32 -41.00 -12.14
N PHE A 16 0.72 -42.06 -12.67
CA PHE A 16 0.03 -43.08 -11.85
C PHE A 16 0.98 -44.14 -11.28
N TRP A 17 2.00 -44.57 -12.03
CA TRP A 17 2.88 -45.66 -11.59
C TRP A 17 3.80 -45.29 -10.42
N THR A 18 4.35 -44.06 -10.41
CA THR A 18 5.35 -43.66 -9.41
C THR A 18 4.81 -43.60 -7.97
N PRO A 19 3.61 -43.02 -7.68
CA PRO A 19 3.06 -43.05 -6.33
C PRO A 19 2.68 -44.47 -5.86
N TRP A 20 2.04 -45.27 -6.73
CA TRP A 20 1.50 -46.58 -6.36
C TRP A 20 2.59 -47.63 -6.10
N SER A 21 3.66 -47.63 -6.90
CA SER A 21 4.79 -48.54 -6.72
C SER A 21 5.56 -48.34 -5.40
N ALA A 22 5.43 -47.16 -4.78
CA ALA A 22 5.97 -46.83 -3.46
C ALA A 22 5.06 -47.24 -2.29
N SER A 23 3.74 -47.43 -2.52
CA SER A 23 2.77 -47.72 -1.45
C SER A 23 2.47 -49.21 -1.24
N ALA A 24 2.59 -50.04 -2.28
CA ALA A 24 2.43 -51.49 -2.13
C ALA A 24 3.68 -52.13 -1.48
N THR A 25 3.50 -53.05 -0.54
CA THR A 25 4.60 -53.68 0.22
C THR A 25 5.03 -55.04 -0.33
N ASP A 26 4.10 -55.85 -0.86
CA ASP A 26 4.41 -57.12 -1.52
C ASP A 26 5.02 -56.91 -2.92
N HIS A 27 5.85 -57.86 -3.33
CA HIS A 27 6.45 -57.94 -4.66
C HIS A 27 5.59 -58.74 -5.64
N SER A 28 4.81 -59.73 -5.19
CA SER A 28 4.02 -60.59 -6.09
C SER A 28 2.93 -59.80 -6.82
N SER A 29 2.13 -59.03 -6.08
CA SER A 29 1.07 -58.17 -6.63
C SER A 29 1.61 -57.02 -7.49
N LYS A 30 2.86 -56.58 -7.29
CA LYS A 30 3.53 -55.62 -8.19
C LYS A 30 3.86 -56.22 -9.55
N VAL A 31 4.23 -57.50 -9.61
CA VAL A 31 4.50 -58.20 -10.87
C VAL A 31 3.20 -58.48 -11.62
N GLU A 32 2.17 -59.00 -10.95
CA GLU A 32 0.88 -59.34 -11.58
C GLU A 32 0.17 -58.12 -12.17
N VAL A 33 0.10 -57.00 -11.42
CA VAL A 33 -0.48 -55.74 -11.92
C VAL A 33 0.36 -55.14 -13.05
N LYS A 34 1.70 -55.24 -13.00
CA LYS A 34 2.58 -54.80 -14.10
C LYS A 34 2.30 -55.59 -15.38
N THR A 35 2.31 -56.92 -15.31
CA THR A 35 2.06 -57.79 -16.47
C THR A 35 0.69 -57.53 -17.07
N THR A 36 -0.35 -57.40 -16.23
CA THR A 36 -1.72 -57.07 -16.68
C THR A 36 -1.79 -55.73 -17.42
N LEU A 37 -1.10 -54.70 -16.94
CA LEU A 37 -1.04 -53.39 -17.59
C LEU A 37 -0.21 -53.41 -18.89
N GLU A 38 0.86 -54.20 -18.95
CA GLU A 38 1.70 -54.34 -20.14
C GLU A 38 0.99 -55.15 -21.25
N GLU A 39 0.24 -56.21 -20.91
CA GLU A 39 -0.65 -56.91 -21.85
C GLU A 39 -1.76 -56.01 -22.38
N LEU A 40 -2.42 -55.23 -21.52
CA LEU A 40 -3.47 -54.30 -21.93
C LEU A 40 -2.91 -53.22 -22.87
N ALA A 41 -1.74 -52.64 -22.55
CA ALA A 41 -1.06 -51.71 -23.44
C ALA A 41 -0.73 -52.36 -24.79
N ALA A 42 -0.27 -53.62 -24.80
CA ALA A 42 0.02 -54.38 -26.01
C ALA A 42 -1.24 -54.83 -26.79
N ARG A 43 -2.45 -54.81 -26.19
CA ARG A 43 -3.73 -55.00 -26.89
C ARG A 43 -4.27 -53.69 -27.47
N LEU A 44 -4.23 -52.60 -26.69
CA LEU A 44 -4.63 -51.26 -27.11
C LEU A 44 -3.69 -50.64 -28.17
N LEU A 45 -2.51 -51.21 -28.39
CA LEU A 45 -1.61 -50.92 -29.52
C LEU A 45 -1.85 -51.80 -30.76
N ARG A 46 -2.79 -52.75 -30.71
CA ARG A 46 -3.10 -53.70 -31.81
C ARG A 46 -4.53 -53.61 -32.37
N LYS A 47 -5.44 -52.85 -31.75
CA LYS A 47 -6.72 -52.43 -32.36
C LYS A 47 -6.49 -51.11 -33.15
N ASN A 48 -6.98 -51.04 -34.39
CA ASN A 48 -6.93 -49.82 -35.22
C ASN A 48 -7.95 -48.76 -34.75
N GLU A 49 -7.84 -47.54 -35.27
CA GLU A 49 -8.29 -46.30 -34.61
C GLU A 49 -9.82 -46.04 -34.60
N ASP A 50 -10.63 -46.90 -35.22
CA ASP A 50 -11.99 -46.54 -35.68
C ASP A 50 -13.17 -46.80 -34.71
N ASN A 51 -12.94 -47.25 -33.45
CA ASN A 51 -14.05 -47.42 -32.49
C ASN A 51 -13.65 -47.08 -31.04
N SER A 52 -14.27 -46.03 -30.48
CA SER A 52 -13.91 -45.46 -29.18
C SER A 52 -14.69 -46.04 -27.97
N SER A 53 -15.88 -46.59 -28.22
CA SER A 53 -16.76 -47.22 -27.22
C SER A 53 -16.14 -48.48 -26.59
N ASP A 54 -15.50 -49.32 -27.40
CA ASP A 54 -14.76 -50.51 -26.98
C ASP A 54 -13.69 -50.19 -25.94
N VAL A 55 -12.93 -49.12 -26.17
CA VAL A 55 -11.83 -48.71 -25.28
C VAL A 55 -12.35 -48.24 -23.92
N ALA A 56 -13.46 -47.50 -23.89
CA ALA A 56 -14.13 -47.13 -22.65
C ALA A 56 -14.67 -48.38 -21.89
N THR A 57 -15.17 -49.37 -22.63
CA THR A 57 -15.72 -50.61 -22.07
C THR A 57 -14.63 -51.50 -21.46
N GLU A 58 -13.49 -51.69 -22.14
CA GLU A 58 -12.33 -52.43 -21.58
C GLU A 58 -11.73 -51.71 -20.35
N LEU A 59 -11.71 -50.36 -20.33
CA LEU A 59 -11.25 -49.60 -19.16
C LEU A 59 -12.18 -49.73 -17.94
N LEU A 60 -13.50 -49.77 -18.15
CA LEU A 60 -14.48 -50.04 -17.09
C LEU A 60 -14.37 -51.47 -16.55
N ALA A 61 -14.10 -52.46 -17.41
CA ALA A 61 -13.83 -53.84 -17.00
C ALA A 61 -12.54 -53.96 -16.16
N LEU A 62 -11.48 -53.23 -16.52
CA LEU A 62 -10.26 -53.15 -15.72
C LEU A 62 -10.51 -52.52 -14.34
N ALA A 63 -11.29 -51.43 -14.28
CA ALA A 63 -11.61 -50.75 -13.03
C ALA A 63 -12.35 -51.67 -12.04
N ARG A 64 -13.28 -52.51 -12.52
CA ARG A 64 -13.92 -53.55 -11.68
C ARG A 64 -12.92 -54.57 -11.15
N ARG A 65 -12.09 -55.17 -12.02
CA ARG A 65 -11.08 -56.17 -11.60
C ARG A 65 -10.08 -55.62 -10.58
N LEU A 66 -9.69 -54.35 -10.70
CA LEU A 66 -8.81 -53.70 -9.72
C LEU A 66 -9.51 -53.39 -8.38
N SER A 67 -10.85 -53.29 -8.35
CA SER A 67 -11.63 -53.17 -7.12
C SER A 67 -11.95 -54.51 -6.43
N GLU A 68 -11.72 -55.63 -7.11
CA GLU A 68 -11.96 -56.99 -6.61
C GLU A 68 -10.73 -57.60 -5.89
N VAL A 69 -9.58 -56.90 -5.87
CA VAL A 69 -8.37 -57.34 -5.17
C VAL A 69 -8.48 -57.08 -3.66
N PRO A 70 -8.48 -58.11 -2.79
CA PRO A 70 -8.75 -57.95 -1.37
C PRO A 70 -7.57 -57.32 -0.61
N LEU A 71 -7.77 -56.13 -0.05
CA LEU A 71 -6.85 -55.52 0.91
C LEU A 71 -7.03 -56.18 2.29
N GLY A 72 -5.94 -56.73 2.84
CA GLY A 72 -5.96 -57.46 4.11
C GLY A 72 -6.44 -56.63 5.30
N ALA A 73 -7.36 -57.18 6.09
CA ALA A 73 -8.05 -56.45 7.16
C ALA A 73 -7.23 -56.34 8.46
N GLY A 74 -7.24 -55.15 9.06
CA GLY A 74 -6.82 -54.92 10.45
C GLY A 74 -8.03 -54.52 11.31
N HIS A 75 -8.62 -55.46 12.03
CA HIS A 75 -9.78 -55.21 12.88
C HIS A 75 -9.40 -54.50 14.20
N VAL A 76 -9.97 -53.31 14.44
CA VAL A 76 -10.29 -52.83 15.79
C VAL A 76 -11.67 -52.19 15.73
N SER A 77 -12.65 -52.79 16.41
CA SER A 77 -14.00 -52.24 16.57
C SER A 77 -14.21 -51.79 18.02
N PHE A 78 -14.88 -50.66 18.21
CA PHE A 78 -15.59 -50.37 19.44
C PHE A 78 -16.98 -49.80 19.11
N ALA A 79 -17.98 -50.23 19.88
CA ALA A 79 -19.38 -50.05 19.55
C ALA A 79 -19.96 -48.73 20.06
N THR A 80 -20.97 -48.23 19.35
CA THR A 80 -21.80 -47.09 19.79
C THR A 80 -22.81 -47.53 20.86
N ALA A 81 -22.93 -46.74 21.92
CA ALA A 81 -23.89 -46.98 23.01
C ALA A 81 -24.71 -45.71 23.34
N ARG A 82 -26.02 -45.96 23.46
CA ARG A 82 -27.19 -45.08 23.61
C ARG A 82 -27.11 -43.90 24.60
N SER A 83 -28.03 -42.94 24.39
CA SER A 83 -28.54 -41.98 25.39
C SER A 83 -29.01 -42.67 26.68
N PRO A 84 -29.02 -41.97 27.83
CA PRO A 84 -30.32 -41.50 28.35
C PRO A 84 -30.31 -40.08 28.96
N ASP A 85 -31.50 -39.60 29.29
CA ASP A 85 -31.84 -38.24 29.72
C ASP A 85 -31.66 -37.92 31.23
N SER A 86 -31.73 -36.62 31.54
CA SER A 86 -32.29 -35.99 32.76
C SER A 86 -31.47 -35.90 34.07
N CYS A 87 -31.90 -34.94 34.91
CA CYS A 87 -31.54 -34.69 36.31
C CYS A 87 -30.09 -34.22 36.64
N SER A 88 -29.81 -33.49 37.74
CA SER A 88 -30.57 -32.42 38.45
C SER A 88 -29.72 -31.80 39.58
N LEU A 89 -29.76 -30.46 39.73
CA LEU A 89 -29.60 -29.67 40.98
C LEU A 89 -28.27 -29.66 41.78
N ASN A 90 -28.10 -28.53 42.51
CA ASN A 90 -27.33 -28.30 43.74
C ASN A 90 -25.77 -28.23 43.69
N ALA A 91 -25.09 -27.39 44.49
CA ALA A 91 -25.52 -26.22 45.31
C ALA A 91 -24.29 -25.35 45.75
N LEU A 92 -24.58 -24.23 46.43
CA LEU A 92 -23.73 -23.17 47.08
C LEU A 92 -23.95 -21.80 46.42
N GLU A 93 -24.97 -21.02 46.76
CA GLU A 93 -25.34 -20.40 48.07
C GLU A 93 -24.34 -19.37 48.63
N VAL A 94 -24.75 -18.09 48.57
CA VAL A 94 -24.48 -17.04 49.57
C VAL A 94 -25.80 -16.26 49.74
N TYR A 95 -26.11 -15.79 50.96
CA TYR A 95 -27.43 -15.27 51.36
C TYR A 95 -27.77 -13.85 50.85
N SER A 96 -29.04 -13.66 50.45
CA SER A 96 -30.11 -12.83 51.08
C SER A 96 -29.75 -11.62 52.00
N PRO A 97 -30.67 -10.63 52.19
CA PRO A 97 -32.14 -10.73 52.06
C PRO A 97 -32.95 -9.59 51.38
N GLU A 98 -34.06 -10.03 50.76
CA GLU A 98 -35.46 -9.51 50.83
C GLU A 98 -35.86 -8.05 50.48
N ILE A 99 -36.74 -7.93 49.45
CA ILE A 99 -38.10 -7.30 49.45
C ILE A 99 -38.72 -7.42 48.03
N GLY A 100 -40.04 -7.56 47.79
CA GLY A 100 -41.16 -7.83 48.71
C GLY A 100 -42.56 -7.57 48.10
N HIS A 101 -43.27 -8.62 47.64
CA HIS A 101 -44.64 -8.60 47.05
C HIS A 101 -44.79 -7.85 45.69
N ARG A 102 -45.87 -7.93 44.88
CA ARG A 102 -47.26 -8.46 45.05
C ARG A 102 -47.95 -8.81 43.69
N ARG A 103 -48.75 -9.89 43.67
CA ARG A 103 -50.01 -10.18 42.92
C ARG A 103 -50.34 -9.58 41.51
N ASN A 104 -50.53 -10.50 40.54
CA ASN A 104 -51.81 -10.94 39.93
C ASN A 104 -52.73 -10.06 39.02
N ASP A 105 -53.45 -10.81 38.15
CA ASP A 105 -54.80 -10.62 37.53
C ASP A 105 -54.98 -9.90 36.16
N ASP A 106 -55.33 -10.73 35.17
CA ASP A 106 -56.42 -10.67 34.17
C ASP A 106 -56.73 -9.44 33.27
N GLY A 107 -57.09 -9.77 32.02
CA GLY A 107 -57.64 -8.82 31.02
C GLY A 107 -58.18 -9.50 29.76
N GLN A 108 -59.37 -10.11 29.83
CA GLN A 108 -60.08 -10.60 28.64
C GLN A 108 -60.80 -9.47 27.88
N GLY A 109 -60.86 -9.55 26.55
CA GLY A 109 -61.67 -8.67 25.71
C GLY A 109 -61.94 -9.31 24.34
N SER A 110 -63.21 -9.34 23.91
CA SER A 110 -63.69 -9.99 22.67
C SER A 110 -64.84 -9.18 22.08
N ILE A 111 -65.07 -9.29 20.76
CA ILE A 111 -66.39 -9.43 20.06
C ILE A 111 -66.34 -8.92 18.59
N THR A 112 -66.88 -9.73 17.64
CA THR A 112 -67.24 -9.46 16.21
C THR A 112 -66.14 -9.04 15.20
N GLY A 113 -66.28 -9.33 13.89
CA GLY A 113 -67.25 -10.20 13.20
C GLY A 113 -67.52 -9.87 11.71
N GLY A 114 -67.42 -10.86 10.81
CA GLY A 114 -67.73 -10.80 9.35
C GLY A 114 -66.81 -11.76 8.57
N ASN A 115 -67.30 -12.73 7.77
CA ASN A 115 -67.97 -12.65 6.46
C ASN A 115 -67.07 -12.00 5.37
N LEU A 116 -66.80 -12.57 4.19
CA LEU A 116 -67.21 -13.82 3.48
C LEU A 116 -66.09 -14.13 2.42
N LEU A 117 -66.01 -15.14 1.54
CA LEU A 117 -66.81 -16.29 1.03
C LEU A 117 -65.80 -17.31 0.40
N ILE A 118 -66.20 -18.55 0.06
CA ILE A 118 -65.43 -19.51 -0.77
C ILE A 118 -66.37 -20.15 -1.83
N PRO A 119 -65.93 -20.36 -3.09
CA PRO A 119 -66.52 -21.37 -3.95
C PRO A 119 -65.51 -22.46 -4.40
N THR A 120 -65.95 -23.72 -4.32
CA THR A 120 -65.29 -24.89 -4.94
C THR A 120 -66.31 -25.58 -5.84
N ILE A 121 -65.97 -25.82 -7.11
CA ILE A 121 -66.76 -26.65 -8.04
C ILE A 121 -65.80 -27.57 -8.82
N LEU A 122 -66.32 -28.71 -9.30
CA LEU A 122 -65.59 -29.88 -9.75
C LEU A 122 -65.76 -30.17 -11.27
N THR A 123 -64.78 -30.91 -11.79
CA THR A 123 -64.88 -32.00 -12.81
C THR A 123 -65.23 -31.74 -14.29
N ASP A 124 -64.68 -32.66 -15.10
CA ASP A 124 -65.03 -33.11 -16.46
C ASP A 124 -64.85 -32.14 -17.65
N ASN A 125 -63.97 -32.44 -18.61
CA ASN A 125 -64.10 -33.63 -19.46
C ASN A 125 -62.78 -34.21 -20.02
N GLN A 126 -62.89 -35.40 -20.60
CA GLN A 126 -61.85 -36.07 -21.39
C GLN A 126 -61.74 -35.47 -22.81
N ASN A 127 -60.56 -35.61 -23.43
CA ASN A 127 -60.47 -36.19 -24.77
C ASN A 127 -59.04 -36.64 -25.08
N GLU A 128 -58.94 -37.70 -25.89
CA GLU A 128 -57.69 -38.20 -26.46
C GLU A 128 -57.20 -37.27 -27.58
N PHE A 129 -55.90 -37.27 -27.88
CA PHE A 129 -55.44 -36.98 -29.24
C PHE A 129 -54.17 -37.80 -29.57
N SER A 130 -54.06 -38.20 -30.83
CA SER A 130 -53.07 -39.15 -31.31
C SER A 130 -51.68 -38.54 -31.50
N TRP A 131 -50.67 -39.42 -31.50
CA TRP A 131 -49.49 -39.17 -32.33
C TRP A 131 -49.91 -39.40 -33.78
N ASP A 132 -49.83 -38.34 -34.60
CA ASP A 132 -49.76 -38.49 -36.04
C ASP A 132 -48.68 -37.57 -36.61
N SER A 133 -47.89 -38.13 -37.50
CA SER A 133 -46.84 -37.40 -38.21
C SER A 133 -47.33 -37.11 -39.62
N ASP A 134 -47.50 -35.84 -39.99
CA ASP A 134 -47.07 -35.47 -41.34
C ASP A 134 -46.78 -33.99 -41.60
N VAL A 135 -45.95 -33.84 -42.63
CA VAL A 135 -45.44 -32.66 -43.33
C VAL A 135 -46.42 -31.48 -43.50
N ASN A 136 -45.95 -30.25 -43.25
CA ASN A 136 -46.35 -29.09 -44.08
C ASN A 136 -45.25 -27.98 -44.12
N PRO A 137 -44.73 -27.57 -45.30
CA PRO A 137 -43.61 -26.62 -45.39
C PRO A 137 -44.06 -25.16 -45.63
N HIS A 138 -44.17 -24.38 -44.56
CA HIS A 138 -44.32 -22.91 -44.66
C HIS A 138 -43.30 -22.16 -43.78
N PHE A 139 -42.05 -22.12 -44.26
CA PHE A 139 -41.18 -20.98 -43.98
C PHE A 139 -41.74 -19.75 -44.72
N GLN A 140 -42.65 -19.02 -44.08
CA GLN A 140 -42.77 -17.59 -44.37
C GLN A 140 -41.56 -16.90 -43.75
N GLU A 141 -40.81 -16.16 -44.55
CA GLU A 141 -39.74 -15.30 -44.05
C GLU A 141 -40.36 -14.21 -43.19
N ALA A 142 -40.31 -14.37 -41.87
CA ALA A 142 -40.63 -13.29 -40.95
C ALA A 142 -39.62 -12.16 -41.21
N PRO A 143 -40.05 -10.95 -41.63
CA PRO A 143 -39.13 -9.86 -41.87
C PRO A 143 -38.57 -9.42 -40.51
N PHE A 144 -37.32 -9.82 -40.25
CA PHE A 144 -36.52 -9.30 -39.16
C PHE A 144 -36.18 -7.83 -39.45
N ASP A 145 -37.16 -6.94 -39.27
CA ASP A 145 -36.99 -5.49 -39.18
C ASP A 145 -36.28 -5.14 -37.86
N ILE A 146 -35.06 -5.69 -37.73
CA ILE A 146 -34.08 -5.28 -36.73
C ILE A 146 -33.64 -3.88 -37.16
N LYS A 147 -34.43 -2.90 -36.74
CA LYS A 147 -33.99 -1.52 -36.60
C LYS A 147 -32.85 -1.53 -35.60
N LEU A 148 -31.64 -1.76 -36.11
CA LEU A 148 -30.40 -1.53 -35.39
C LEU A 148 -30.54 -0.16 -34.74
N PRO A 149 -30.48 -0.06 -33.40
CA PRO A 149 -30.64 1.23 -32.75
C PRO A 149 -29.62 2.18 -33.35
N VAL A 150 -30.06 3.41 -33.67
CA VAL A 150 -29.17 4.48 -34.13
C VAL A 150 -27.93 4.46 -33.25
N ILE A 151 -26.74 4.42 -33.87
CA ILE A 151 -25.46 4.28 -33.15
C ILE A 151 -25.34 5.46 -32.20
N THR A 152 -25.79 5.27 -30.95
CA THR A 152 -25.76 6.31 -29.93
C THR A 152 -24.30 6.62 -29.70
N GLN A 153 -23.92 7.88 -29.84
CA GLN A 153 -22.53 8.28 -29.68
C GLN A 153 -22.01 7.77 -28.33
N GLU A 154 -20.72 7.41 -28.27
CA GLU A 154 -20.14 6.85 -27.04
C GLU A 154 -20.39 7.77 -25.83
N SER A 155 -20.38 9.08 -26.07
CA SER A 155 -20.78 10.15 -25.15
C SER A 155 -22.20 10.01 -24.58
N GLU A 156 -23.19 9.58 -25.36
CA GLU A 156 -24.55 9.32 -24.86
C GLU A 156 -24.61 8.07 -23.99
N HIS A 157 -23.91 7.00 -24.38
CA HIS A 157 -23.84 5.79 -23.58
C HIS A 157 -23.15 6.06 -22.25
N GLN A 158 -21.98 6.73 -22.28
CA GLN A 158 -21.29 7.23 -21.09
C GLN A 158 -22.21 8.11 -20.23
N ALA A 159 -22.92 9.07 -20.81
CA ALA A 159 -23.85 9.93 -20.09
C ALA A 159 -24.98 9.14 -19.40
N ARG A 160 -25.59 8.16 -20.08
CA ARG A 160 -26.59 7.25 -19.47
C ARG A 160 -25.97 6.46 -18.32
N VAL A 161 -24.80 5.85 -18.54
CA VAL A 161 -24.04 5.06 -17.55
C VAL A 161 -23.64 5.91 -16.33
N HIS A 162 -23.33 7.20 -16.47
CA HIS A 162 -23.01 8.08 -15.34
C HIS A 162 -24.22 8.37 -14.41
N THR A 163 -25.46 8.20 -14.89
CA THR A 163 -26.68 8.33 -14.06
C THR A 163 -27.06 7.05 -13.29
N ARG A 164 -26.49 5.91 -13.69
CA ARG A 164 -26.65 4.59 -13.05
C ARG A 164 -25.95 4.58 -11.68
N THR A 165 -26.37 3.66 -10.80
CA THR A 165 -25.91 3.62 -9.40
C THR A 165 -25.17 2.31 -9.14
N PHE A 166 -23.86 2.41 -8.98
CA PHE A 166 -22.94 1.28 -8.80
C PHE A 166 -22.75 0.95 -7.32
N PHE A 167 -22.40 -0.29 -7.01
CA PHE A 167 -21.75 -0.63 -5.75
C PHE A 167 -20.28 -0.18 -5.80
N GLY A 168 -19.85 0.56 -4.76
CA GLY A 168 -18.48 1.06 -4.61
C GLY A 168 -18.38 2.59 -4.57
N THR A 169 -17.52 3.12 -3.69
CA THR A 169 -17.28 4.57 -3.51
C THR A 169 -16.23 5.14 -4.47
N THR A 170 -15.50 4.30 -5.20
CA THR A 170 -14.64 4.75 -6.30
C THR A 170 -15.49 4.96 -7.54
N SER A 171 -15.45 6.17 -8.09
CA SER A 171 -16.10 6.48 -9.36
C SER A 171 -15.60 5.54 -10.46
N VAL A 172 -16.54 4.92 -11.17
CA VAL A 172 -16.28 4.41 -12.52
C VAL A 172 -15.85 5.61 -13.36
N ALA A 173 -14.83 5.45 -14.22
CA ALA A 173 -14.22 6.55 -14.94
C ALA A 173 -15.27 7.44 -15.65
N GLY A 174 -15.19 8.75 -15.42
CA GLY A 174 -16.14 9.74 -15.93
C GLY A 174 -17.36 10.02 -15.04
N GLN A 175 -17.71 9.17 -14.06
CA GLN A 175 -18.83 9.47 -13.16
C GLN A 175 -18.50 10.70 -12.29
N ALA A 176 -19.29 11.76 -12.44
CA ALA A 176 -19.15 12.99 -11.68
C ALA A 176 -19.21 12.71 -10.18
N VAL A 177 -18.16 13.12 -9.46
CA VAL A 177 -18.12 13.02 -8.00
C VAL A 177 -19.28 13.84 -7.43
N PRO A 178 -20.12 13.28 -6.53
CA PRO A 178 -21.20 14.03 -5.91
C PRO A 178 -20.69 15.33 -5.26
N PRO A 179 -21.47 16.43 -5.27
CA PRO A 179 -21.03 17.70 -4.71
C PRO A 179 -20.60 17.52 -3.26
N ILE A 180 -19.38 17.94 -2.95
CA ILE A 180 -18.71 17.62 -1.69
C ILE A 180 -19.44 18.31 -0.53
N VAL A 181 -20.06 17.52 0.36
CA VAL A 181 -20.78 18.01 1.56
C VAL A 181 -19.87 17.85 2.78
N SER A 182 -19.79 18.88 3.62
CA SER A 182 -19.07 18.82 4.91
C SER A 182 -19.98 18.30 6.03
N PRO A 183 -19.50 17.44 6.96
CA PRO A 183 -20.28 16.85 8.05
C PRO A 183 -20.52 17.84 9.20
N LEU A 184 -21.23 18.93 8.93
CA LEU A 184 -21.57 19.97 9.90
C LEU A 184 -22.91 19.72 10.64
N GLY A 185 -23.58 18.59 10.38
CA GLY A 185 -24.86 18.24 11.00
C GLY A 185 -24.71 17.42 12.30
N ASP A 186 -25.67 17.60 13.20
CA ASP A 186 -25.71 16.94 14.53
C ASP A 186 -25.86 15.41 14.47
N GLU A 187 -26.16 14.85 13.30
CA GLU A 187 -26.20 13.40 13.04
C GLU A 187 -24.90 12.67 13.39
N PHE A 188 -23.75 13.36 13.34
CA PHE A 188 -22.44 12.83 13.73
C PHE A 188 -22.03 13.18 15.17
N LEU A 189 -23.01 13.37 16.06
CA LEU A 189 -22.83 13.49 17.50
C LEU A 189 -23.30 12.23 18.23
N PHE A 190 -22.58 11.85 19.29
CA PHE A 190 -23.05 10.86 20.25
C PHE A 190 -24.11 11.49 21.17
N SER A 191 -25.25 10.83 21.32
CA SER A 191 -26.29 11.17 22.29
C SER A 191 -25.76 11.07 23.72
N GLU A 192 -26.38 11.78 24.67
CA GLU A 192 -25.92 11.79 26.07
C GLU A 192 -25.87 10.39 26.70
N SER A 193 -26.75 9.48 26.27
CA SER A 193 -26.76 8.06 26.63
C SER A 193 -25.63 7.21 26.02
N GLU A 194 -25.02 7.65 24.93
CA GLU A 194 -23.82 7.02 24.33
C GLU A 194 -22.52 7.53 24.95
N LEU A 195 -22.54 8.63 25.72
CA LEU A 195 -21.33 9.25 26.25
C LEU A 195 -20.74 8.50 27.46
N CYS A 196 -19.41 8.50 27.53
CA CYS A 196 -18.63 7.94 28.62
C CYS A 196 -18.93 8.63 29.96
N THR A 197 -19.31 7.85 30.96
CA THR A 197 -19.65 8.33 32.31
C THR A 197 -18.43 8.77 33.15
N ALA A 198 -17.20 8.48 32.70
CA ALA A 198 -15.99 8.83 33.43
C ALA A 198 -15.83 10.35 33.60
N PRO A 199 -15.35 10.84 34.75
CA PRO A 199 -15.18 12.27 35.02
C PRO A 199 -14.26 12.94 33.99
N ARG A 200 -14.43 14.26 33.82
CA ARG A 200 -13.60 15.09 32.93
C ARG A 200 -12.10 14.87 33.24
N PRO A 201 -11.24 14.64 32.23
CA PRO A 201 -9.79 14.54 32.46
C PRO A 201 -9.22 15.76 33.20
N GLY A 202 -8.41 15.52 34.24
CA GLY A 202 -8.01 16.57 35.20
C GLY A 202 -7.01 17.62 34.69
N LYS A 203 -6.43 17.44 33.49
CA LYS A 203 -5.57 18.44 32.84
C LYS A 203 -6.38 19.16 31.76
N SER A 204 -6.58 20.48 31.90
CA SER A 204 -7.28 21.29 30.89
C SER A 204 -6.47 21.47 29.61
N THR A 205 -5.14 21.44 29.72
CA THR A 205 -4.19 21.50 28.60
C THR A 205 -3.02 20.58 28.95
N ILE A 206 -2.52 19.80 27.99
CA ILE A 206 -1.26 19.06 28.15
C ILE A 206 -0.18 19.80 27.37
N GLN A 207 0.72 20.45 28.10
CA GLN A 207 1.94 21.01 27.53
C GLN A 207 2.92 19.91 27.15
N ARG A 208 3.70 20.18 26.10
CA ARG A 208 4.78 19.31 25.64
C ARG A 208 5.97 19.36 26.61
N ASN A 209 6.67 18.23 26.74
CA ASN A 209 7.88 18.14 27.53
C ASN A 209 8.96 19.10 26.99
N PRO A 210 9.90 19.58 27.83
CA PRO A 210 11.02 20.41 27.37
C PRO A 210 11.74 19.80 26.17
N GLU A 211 12.08 20.63 25.17
CA GLU A 211 12.76 20.17 23.96
C GLU A 211 14.21 19.74 24.26
N ALA A 212 14.67 18.67 23.61
CA ALA A 212 16.09 18.35 23.53
C ALA A 212 16.69 19.02 22.30
N LEU A 213 17.88 19.63 22.44
CA LEU A 213 18.60 20.22 21.31
C LEU A 213 18.96 19.13 20.29
N ALA A 214 18.32 19.17 19.13
CA ALA A 214 18.64 18.28 18.02
C ALA A 214 19.96 18.70 17.33
N PRO A 215 20.75 17.75 16.79
CA PRO A 215 21.80 18.04 15.82
C PRO A 215 21.25 18.82 14.61
N ALA A 216 22.06 19.68 13.98
CA ALA A 216 21.59 20.62 12.96
C ALA A 216 20.98 19.99 11.69
N ASP A 217 21.22 18.70 11.44
CA ASP A 217 20.67 17.93 10.32
C ASP A 217 19.59 16.91 10.74
N VAL A 218 19.16 16.96 12.01
CA VAL A 218 18.21 16.05 12.64
C VAL A 218 17.02 16.84 13.17
N TYR A 219 15.83 16.24 13.07
CA TYR A 219 14.63 16.69 13.77
C TYR A 219 14.23 15.65 14.81
N TYR A 220 13.79 16.09 15.99
CA TYR A 220 13.10 15.22 16.95
C TYR A 220 11.59 15.49 16.89
N PRO A 221 10.72 14.49 17.10
CA PRO A 221 9.28 14.70 17.18
C PRO A 221 8.91 15.80 18.17
N LEU A 222 8.22 16.84 17.70
CA LEU A 222 7.70 17.92 18.54
C LEU A 222 6.18 17.90 18.49
N ALA A 223 5.54 17.99 19.66
CA ALA A 223 4.12 18.33 19.74
C ALA A 223 3.93 19.83 19.41
N PRO A 224 2.73 20.25 18.99
CA PRO A 224 2.40 21.65 18.70
C PRO A 224 2.81 22.59 19.84
N ALA A 225 3.26 23.80 19.49
CA ALA A 225 4.00 24.67 20.42
C ALA A 225 3.23 25.02 21.72
N GLY A 226 1.90 25.16 21.64
CA GLY A 226 1.01 25.41 22.80
C GLY A 226 0.47 24.15 23.49
N GLY A 227 0.93 22.96 23.12
CA GLY A 227 0.40 21.69 23.61
C GLY A 227 -0.93 21.29 22.95
N TYR A 228 -1.75 20.52 23.68
CA TYR A 228 -3.11 20.15 23.30
C TYR A 228 -4.13 20.55 24.38
N ASP A 229 -5.23 21.21 24.00
CA ASP A 229 -6.31 21.61 24.90
C ASP A 229 -7.42 20.55 25.00
N LEU A 230 -7.90 20.30 26.21
CA LEU A 230 -9.06 19.45 26.48
C LEU A 230 -10.36 20.21 26.13
N ARG A 231 -10.89 19.96 24.93
CA ARG A 231 -12.15 20.53 24.45
C ARG A 231 -13.31 19.56 24.68
N PRO A 232 -14.47 20.00 25.20
CA PRO A 232 -15.68 19.19 25.18
C PRO A 232 -16.13 18.99 23.74
N SER A 233 -16.58 17.78 23.38
CA SER A 233 -17.02 17.45 22.04
C SER A 233 -17.85 16.17 22.01
N GLN A 234 -19.14 16.29 21.70
CA GLN A 234 -20.04 15.15 21.47
C GLN A 234 -19.71 14.40 20.16
N LYS A 235 -18.79 14.89 19.32
CA LYS A 235 -18.26 14.12 18.17
C LYS A 235 -17.48 12.88 18.61
N TYR A 236 -17.06 12.78 19.89
CA TYR A 236 -16.31 11.66 20.45
C TYR A 236 -17.08 11.00 21.60
N MET A 237 -17.10 9.67 21.65
CA MET A 237 -17.83 8.91 22.68
C MET A 237 -17.34 9.19 24.11
N ARG A 238 -16.14 9.78 24.26
CA ARG A 238 -15.60 10.22 25.54
C ARG A 238 -16.26 11.49 26.10
N GLY A 239 -16.96 12.25 25.26
CA GLY A 239 -17.46 13.61 25.54
C GLY A 239 -16.38 14.71 25.48
N PHE A 240 -15.10 14.34 25.33
CA PHE A 240 -13.95 15.23 25.29
C PHE A 240 -12.88 14.70 24.33
N ALA A 241 -12.08 15.62 23.77
CA ALA A 241 -10.86 15.31 23.05
C ALA A 241 -9.75 16.33 23.37
N TYR A 242 -8.49 15.92 23.24
CA TYR A 242 -7.34 16.82 23.28
C TYR A 242 -7.07 17.34 21.86
N VAL A 243 -7.27 18.64 21.66
CA VAL A 243 -7.23 19.30 20.34
C VAL A 243 -6.09 20.31 20.28
N ALA A 244 -5.35 20.30 19.17
CA ALA A 244 -4.40 21.35 18.81
C ALA A 244 -4.71 21.89 17.40
N ALA A 245 -4.36 23.14 17.13
CA ALA A 245 -4.44 23.69 15.78
C ALA A 245 -3.33 23.09 14.89
N TYR A 246 -3.65 22.74 13.66
CA TYR A 246 -2.69 22.24 12.66
C TYR A 246 -2.90 22.98 11.34
N ASP A 247 -1.88 23.71 10.89
CA ASP A 247 -1.92 24.44 9.63
C ASP A 247 -1.56 23.52 8.45
N LEU A 248 -2.51 23.35 7.53
CA LEU A 248 -2.35 22.57 6.31
C LEU A 248 -1.33 23.21 5.34
N ASN A 249 -1.13 24.52 5.38
CA ASN A 249 -0.19 25.21 4.48
C ASN A 249 1.27 24.80 4.75
N HIS A 250 1.59 24.42 5.99
CA HIS A 250 2.92 23.93 6.38
C HIS A 250 3.22 22.47 5.96
N LYS A 251 2.38 21.84 5.10
CA LYS A 251 2.55 20.46 4.61
C LYS A 251 3.94 20.16 4.04
N LEU A 252 4.53 21.07 3.26
CA LEU A 252 5.87 20.91 2.69
C LEU A 252 6.97 20.97 3.77
N LEU A 253 6.87 21.91 4.70
CA LEU A 253 7.78 22.00 5.84
C LEU A 253 7.71 20.73 6.71
N HIS A 254 6.51 20.26 7.04
CA HIS A 254 6.32 19.02 7.79
C HIS A 254 6.91 17.80 7.05
N ARG A 255 6.83 17.75 5.71
CA ARG A 255 7.49 16.70 4.91
C ARG A 255 9.02 16.74 5.06
N GLU A 256 9.62 17.93 5.06
CA GLU A 256 11.07 18.07 5.31
C GLU A 256 11.49 17.67 6.72
N LEU A 257 10.72 18.06 7.74
CA LEU A 257 11.00 17.69 9.13
C LEU A 257 10.84 16.18 9.33
N LEU A 258 9.84 15.55 8.71
CA LEU A 258 9.66 14.09 8.68
C LEU A 258 10.82 13.36 7.97
N LEU A 259 11.33 13.91 6.86
CA LEU A 259 12.53 13.42 6.18
C LEU A 259 13.81 13.50 7.04
N LYS A 260 13.84 14.41 8.01
CA LYS A 260 14.96 14.64 8.96
C LYS A 260 14.74 13.97 10.33
N THR A 261 13.60 13.31 10.55
CA THR A 261 13.22 12.83 11.89
C THR A 261 14.10 11.67 12.36
N ALA A 262 14.59 11.78 13.59
CA ALA A 262 15.24 10.71 14.33
C ALA A 262 14.56 10.50 15.70
N VAL A 263 14.93 9.41 16.36
CA VAL A 263 14.54 9.14 17.75
C VAL A 263 15.34 10.06 18.70
N PRO A 264 14.71 10.68 19.73
CA PRO A 264 15.43 11.44 20.75
C PRO A 264 16.51 10.61 21.49
N PRO A 265 17.47 11.25 22.18
CA PRO A 265 18.35 10.54 23.12
C PRO A 265 17.57 10.01 24.33
N ASP A 266 18.18 9.07 25.06
CA ASP A 266 17.75 8.62 26.39
C ASP A 266 16.28 8.14 26.56
N ILE A 267 15.64 7.68 25.48
CA ILE A 267 14.24 7.20 25.53
C ILE A 267 14.06 5.86 26.28
N GLY A 268 15.12 5.05 26.38
CA GLY A 268 15.11 3.80 27.12
C GLY A 268 14.99 4.05 28.62
N ALA A 269 14.28 3.17 29.34
CA ALA A 269 14.20 3.29 30.79
C ALA A 269 15.56 2.96 31.44
N LYS A 270 15.84 3.60 32.58
CA LYS A 270 17.07 3.43 33.35
C LYS A 270 16.74 2.63 34.61
N LEU A 271 17.56 1.65 34.98
CA LEU A 271 17.34 0.87 36.20
C LEU A 271 17.90 1.66 37.39
N GLU A 272 17.01 2.23 38.20
CA GLU A 272 17.33 3.06 39.36
C GLU A 272 16.63 2.50 40.61
N LYS A 273 17.41 2.17 41.64
CA LYS A 273 16.91 1.62 42.93
C LYS A 273 15.91 0.47 42.71
N ASP A 274 16.32 -0.54 41.94
CA ASP A 274 15.53 -1.74 41.61
C ASP A 274 14.24 -1.50 40.80
N THR A 275 13.97 -0.26 40.36
CA THR A 275 12.84 0.09 39.50
C THR A 275 13.32 0.66 38.17
N PHE A 276 12.65 0.35 37.06
CA PHE A 276 12.90 1.08 35.82
C PHE A 276 12.29 2.47 35.92
N THR A 277 13.09 3.54 35.87
CA THR A 277 12.62 4.93 35.78
C THR A 277 12.68 5.41 34.33
N SER A 278 11.73 6.26 33.96
CA SER A 278 11.60 6.80 32.60
C SER A 278 11.41 8.31 32.66
N VAL A 279 12.26 9.05 31.95
CA VAL A 279 12.06 10.49 31.75
C VAL A 279 10.99 10.69 30.67
N PRO A 280 10.06 11.67 30.82
CA PRO A 280 9.13 12.05 29.77
C PRO A 280 9.85 12.41 28.47
N LEU A 281 9.33 11.99 27.30
CA LEU A 281 10.06 12.13 26.04
C LEU A 281 10.21 13.61 25.62
N PRO A 282 11.43 14.14 25.42
CA PRO A 282 11.65 15.55 25.12
C PRO A 282 10.89 16.07 23.90
N GLY A 283 10.29 17.26 23.99
CA GLY A 283 9.49 17.88 22.93
C GLY A 283 8.12 17.25 22.66
N MET A 284 7.82 16.07 23.20
CA MET A 284 6.60 15.31 22.95
C MET A 284 5.56 15.46 24.08
N VAL A 285 4.33 15.01 23.83
CA VAL A 285 3.20 14.94 24.78
C VAL A 285 2.85 13.48 25.07
N GLU A 286 2.67 13.15 26.35
CA GLU A 286 2.17 11.84 26.77
C GLU A 286 0.65 11.74 26.60
N MET A 287 0.20 10.71 25.89
CA MET A 287 -1.21 10.46 25.63
C MET A 287 -1.89 9.96 26.91
N VAL A 288 -2.96 10.65 27.31
CA VAL A 288 -3.81 10.20 28.44
C VAL A 288 -4.73 9.07 27.95
N PRO A 289 -4.67 7.85 28.53
CA PRO A 289 -5.56 6.76 28.16
C PRO A 289 -7.03 7.12 28.32
N GLY A 290 -7.85 6.75 27.34
CA GLY A 290 -9.27 7.07 27.33
C GLY A 290 -9.65 8.42 26.73
N VAL A 291 -8.72 9.19 26.15
CA VAL A 291 -9.02 10.48 25.50
C VAL A 291 -8.44 10.52 24.08
N PRO A 292 -9.26 10.74 23.05
CA PRO A 292 -8.77 10.98 21.68
C PRO A 292 -7.95 12.27 21.57
N PHE A 293 -6.93 12.25 20.73
CA PHE A 293 -6.13 13.39 20.32
C PHE A 293 -6.42 13.72 18.86
N ALA A 294 -6.67 14.99 18.57
CA ALA A 294 -7.11 15.48 17.27
C ALA A 294 -6.44 16.80 16.88
N PHE A 295 -6.46 17.08 15.58
CA PHE A 295 -6.06 18.35 15.01
C PHE A 295 -7.27 19.10 14.46
N ALA A 296 -7.36 20.40 14.77
CA ALA A 296 -8.27 21.35 14.13
C ALA A 296 -7.56 21.99 12.93
N TYR A 297 -7.98 21.66 11.71
CA TYR A 297 -7.31 22.14 10.49
C TYR A 297 -7.44 23.66 10.35
N ASN A 298 -6.29 24.33 10.22
CA ASN A 298 -6.16 25.79 10.21
C ASN A 298 -6.83 26.48 11.42
N GLY A 299 -7.00 25.75 12.54
CA GLY A 299 -7.71 26.21 13.74
C GLY A 299 -9.23 25.97 13.75
N ASP A 300 -9.82 25.46 12.66
CA ASP A 300 -11.27 25.21 12.58
C ASP A 300 -11.70 24.02 13.46
N SER A 301 -12.43 24.32 14.53
CA SER A 301 -13.01 23.33 15.46
C SER A 301 -14.10 22.45 14.85
N ASN A 302 -14.59 22.75 13.65
CA ASN A 302 -15.50 21.86 12.93
C ASN A 302 -14.74 20.77 12.19
N ARG A 303 -13.60 21.12 11.59
CA ARG A 303 -12.67 20.23 10.87
C ARG A 303 -11.66 19.58 11.81
N LEU A 304 -12.19 18.76 12.72
CA LEU A 304 -11.37 17.90 13.58
C LEU A 304 -10.98 16.62 12.83
N HIS A 305 -9.70 16.32 12.82
CA HIS A 305 -9.14 15.06 12.32
C HIS A 305 -8.47 14.30 13.47
N THR A 306 -8.86 13.06 13.73
CA THR A 306 -8.24 12.29 14.81
C THR A 306 -6.85 11.81 14.40
N VAL A 307 -5.84 12.06 15.25
CA VAL A 307 -4.44 11.70 14.99
C VAL A 307 -3.93 10.55 15.87
N GLY A 308 -4.48 10.40 17.07
CA GLY A 308 -4.12 9.30 17.96
C GLY A 308 -5.12 9.09 19.10
N CYS A 309 -5.30 7.85 19.55
CA CYS A 309 -5.91 7.54 20.84
C CYS A 309 -5.22 6.32 21.48
N ALA A 310 -5.14 6.31 22.81
CA ALA A 310 -4.66 5.18 23.59
C ALA A 310 -5.78 4.73 24.55
N GLN A 311 -5.94 3.42 24.71
CA GLN A 311 -6.90 2.81 25.62
C GLN A 311 -6.25 1.68 26.40
N THR A 312 -6.68 1.53 27.65
CA THR A 312 -6.31 0.44 28.56
C THR A 312 -7.58 -0.15 29.15
N LEU A 313 -7.53 -1.33 29.76
CA LEU A 313 -8.70 -1.87 30.47
C LEU A 313 -9.18 -0.95 31.62
N LYS A 314 -8.30 -0.08 32.14
CA LYS A 314 -8.65 0.91 33.16
C LYS A 314 -9.35 2.15 32.58
N SER A 315 -9.03 2.58 31.36
CA SER A 315 -9.81 3.65 30.71
C SER A 315 -11.14 3.15 30.16
N LEU A 316 -11.19 1.88 29.74
CA LEU A 316 -12.38 1.24 29.17
C LEU A 316 -13.41 0.79 30.23
N CYS A 317 -13.08 0.71 31.52
CA CYS A 317 -13.99 0.20 32.57
C CYS A 317 -15.19 1.10 32.93
N THR A 318 -15.38 2.20 32.21
CA THR A 318 -16.44 3.21 32.43
C THR A 318 -17.45 3.27 31.28
N TYR A 319 -17.35 2.34 30.33
CA TYR A 319 -18.29 2.14 29.24
C TYR A 319 -19.14 0.89 29.48
N PRO A 320 -20.42 0.84 29.06
CA PRO A 320 -21.32 -0.28 29.35
C PRO A 320 -20.85 -1.65 28.83
N ASP A 321 -20.07 -1.67 27.74
CA ASP A 321 -19.56 -2.87 27.07
C ASP A 321 -18.22 -3.39 27.63
N TYR A 322 -17.76 -2.85 28.77
CA TYR A 322 -16.47 -3.23 29.36
C TYR A 322 -16.33 -4.73 29.64
N SER A 323 -17.39 -5.43 30.06
CA SER A 323 -17.34 -6.87 30.34
C SER A 323 -16.97 -7.68 29.11
N GLU A 324 -17.52 -7.33 27.95
CA GLU A 324 -17.23 -7.99 26.67
C GLU A 324 -15.82 -7.64 26.15
N ILE A 325 -15.39 -6.39 26.34
CA ILE A 325 -14.01 -5.94 26.08
C ILE A 325 -13.03 -6.76 26.93
N LEU A 326 -13.29 -6.93 28.23
CA LEU A 326 -12.43 -7.67 29.15
C LEU A 326 -12.39 -9.16 28.80
N GLU A 327 -13.53 -9.78 28.52
CA GLU A 327 -13.60 -11.18 28.10
C GLU A 327 -12.80 -11.42 26.82
N ASN A 328 -13.03 -10.62 25.77
CA ASN A 328 -12.31 -10.77 24.50
C ASN A 328 -10.81 -10.44 24.66
N SER A 329 -10.43 -9.53 25.55
CA SER A 329 -9.02 -9.27 25.87
C SER A 329 -8.35 -10.49 26.51
N VAL A 330 -9.01 -11.14 27.48
CA VAL A 330 -8.51 -12.35 28.14
C VAL A 330 -8.49 -13.55 27.18
N LYS A 331 -9.50 -13.67 26.31
CA LYS A 331 -9.56 -14.65 25.22
C LYS A 331 -8.41 -14.47 24.24
N LEU A 332 -8.12 -13.24 23.80
CA LEU A 332 -6.97 -12.93 22.94
C LEU A 332 -5.64 -13.28 23.61
N ALA A 333 -5.46 -12.94 24.89
CA ALA A 333 -4.25 -13.29 25.64
C ALA A 333 -4.02 -14.82 25.70
N LYS A 334 -5.06 -15.61 26.01
CA LYS A 334 -5.00 -17.08 25.99
C LYS A 334 -4.69 -17.64 24.60
N LEU A 335 -5.28 -17.07 23.55
CA LEU A 335 -5.00 -17.48 22.16
C LEU A 335 -3.62 -17.05 21.67
N THR A 336 -2.99 -16.05 22.30
CA THR A 336 -1.65 -15.56 21.94
C THR A 336 -0.56 -16.34 22.67
N TRP A 337 -0.64 -16.41 23.99
CA TRP A 337 0.37 -17.00 24.87
C TRP A 337 0.19 -18.50 25.13
N GLY A 338 -0.91 -19.07 24.63
CA GLY A 338 -1.36 -20.41 24.97
C GLY A 338 -2.00 -20.48 26.36
N CYS A 339 -2.53 -21.65 26.71
CA CYS A 339 -2.90 -21.98 28.08
C CYS A 339 -2.86 -23.49 28.33
N LYS A 340 -2.53 -23.87 29.57
CA LYS A 340 -2.69 -25.24 30.07
C LYS A 340 -4.17 -25.67 30.01
N PRO A 341 -4.45 -26.99 29.88
CA PRO A 341 -5.83 -27.48 29.91
C PRO A 341 -6.48 -27.16 31.27
N HIS A 342 -7.77 -26.84 31.24
CA HIS A 342 -8.52 -26.44 32.45
C HIS A 342 -9.95 -26.96 32.39
N GLY A 343 -10.30 -27.86 33.33
CA GLY A 343 -11.59 -28.55 33.31
C GLY A 343 -11.77 -29.35 32.02
N LYS A 344 -12.77 -28.98 31.21
CA LYS A 344 -13.03 -29.58 29.89
C LYS A 344 -12.35 -28.84 28.72
N THR A 345 -11.73 -27.68 28.97
CA THR A 345 -11.05 -26.90 27.92
C THR A 345 -9.67 -27.54 27.63
N PRO A 346 -9.35 -27.87 26.36
CA PRO A 346 -8.06 -28.44 26.00
C PRO A 346 -6.92 -27.44 26.20
N ALA A 347 -5.68 -27.93 26.08
CA ALA A 347 -4.53 -27.04 25.97
C ALA A 347 -4.64 -26.18 24.71
N ILE A 348 -4.22 -24.92 24.79
CA ILE A 348 -4.07 -24.02 23.64
C ILE A 348 -2.57 -23.77 23.45
N SER A 349 -2.07 -24.06 22.25
CA SER A 349 -0.68 -23.78 21.84
C SER A 349 -0.45 -22.27 21.74
N PRO A 350 0.75 -21.72 22.01
CA PRO A 350 1.04 -20.32 21.73
C PRO A 350 0.95 -20.03 20.23
N ILE A 351 0.40 -18.88 19.82
CA ILE A 351 0.09 -18.63 18.39
C ILE A 351 1.33 -18.72 17.50
N TYR A 352 2.49 -18.28 18.00
CA TYR A 352 3.77 -18.30 17.28
C TYR A 352 4.44 -19.69 17.25
N GLU A 353 3.96 -20.64 18.05
CA GLU A 353 4.41 -22.04 18.03
C GLU A 353 3.53 -22.93 17.13
N LEU A 354 2.49 -22.38 16.49
CA LEU A 354 1.53 -23.12 15.66
C LEU A 354 2.19 -23.84 14.46
N PRO A 355 1.91 -25.14 14.25
CA PRO A 355 2.53 -25.94 13.20
C PRO A 355 2.41 -25.34 11.80
N GLY A 356 3.56 -24.92 11.25
CA GLY A 356 3.67 -24.37 9.89
C GLY A 356 3.39 -22.87 9.77
N LEU A 357 3.18 -22.14 10.88
CA LEU A 357 3.23 -20.68 10.84
C LEU A 357 4.65 -20.23 10.43
N LYS A 358 4.76 -19.13 9.66
CA LYS A 358 6.05 -18.69 9.09
C LYS A 358 6.33 -17.23 9.38
N VAL A 359 7.51 -16.96 9.92
CA VAL A 359 8.06 -15.60 9.99
C VAL A 359 8.11 -15.01 8.56
N ASN A 360 7.58 -13.80 8.37
CA ASN A 360 7.60 -13.06 7.12
C ASN A 360 9.05 -12.83 6.67
N ASP A 361 9.34 -13.01 5.38
CA ASP A 361 10.70 -12.93 4.82
C ASP A 361 11.39 -11.55 4.94
N ARG A 362 10.65 -10.50 5.31
CA ARG A 362 11.17 -9.17 5.68
C ARG A 362 11.85 -9.13 7.06
N SER A 363 11.61 -10.12 7.90
CA SER A 363 12.21 -10.22 9.25
C SER A 363 13.64 -10.74 9.12
N SER A 364 14.57 -10.19 9.89
CA SER A 364 16.01 -10.44 9.77
C SER A 364 16.37 -11.88 10.14
N LYS A 365 16.53 -12.78 9.15
CA LYS A 365 17.06 -14.15 9.33
C LYS A 365 18.56 -14.14 9.65
N ARG A 366 18.94 -13.55 10.79
CA ARG A 366 20.30 -13.55 11.34
C ARG A 366 20.58 -14.89 12.01
N ALA A 367 21.53 -15.66 11.46
CA ALA A 367 21.87 -17.00 11.96
C ALA A 367 22.30 -17.03 13.45
N SER A 368 22.80 -15.91 13.99
CA SER A 368 23.23 -15.81 15.39
C SER A 368 22.11 -15.91 16.44
N PHE A 369 20.82 -15.82 16.06
CA PHE A 369 19.69 -15.73 17.01
C PHE A 369 18.93 -17.06 17.22
N HIS A 370 19.64 -18.19 17.19
CA HIS A 370 19.04 -19.53 17.41
C HIS A 370 18.22 -19.68 18.71
N HIS A 371 18.49 -18.87 19.74
CA HIS A 371 17.75 -18.88 21.01
C HIS A 371 16.39 -18.15 21.00
N HIS A 372 16.08 -17.35 19.96
CA HIS A 372 14.85 -16.56 19.86
C HIS A 372 14.14 -16.82 18.51
N SER A 373 13.95 -18.11 18.18
CA SER A 373 13.42 -18.56 16.89
C SER A 373 12.01 -18.05 16.52
N GLN A 374 11.25 -17.57 17.51
CA GLN A 374 9.87 -17.07 17.35
C GLN A 374 9.76 -15.54 17.40
N ASP A 375 10.87 -14.81 17.54
CA ASP A 375 10.89 -13.36 17.41
C ASP A 375 10.79 -12.96 15.93
N GLY A 376 9.85 -12.08 15.58
CA GLY A 376 9.65 -11.67 14.20
C GLY A 376 8.24 -11.18 13.86
N SER A 377 8.02 -10.94 12.56
CA SER A 377 6.75 -10.49 11.98
C SER A 377 6.01 -11.65 11.30
N TYR A 378 4.73 -11.82 11.57
CA TYR A 378 3.84 -12.84 11.00
C TYR A 378 2.63 -12.16 10.33
N SER A 379 2.04 -12.78 9.31
CA SER A 379 0.87 -12.26 8.58
C SER A 379 -0.29 -13.23 8.72
N LEU A 380 -1.39 -12.80 9.36
CA LEU A 380 -2.47 -13.72 9.77
C LEU A 380 -3.73 -13.63 8.90
N SER A 381 -3.88 -12.56 8.10
CA SER A 381 -5.12 -12.18 7.42
C SER A 381 -4.88 -11.92 5.91
N GLY A 382 -5.38 -10.84 5.30
CA GLY A 382 -5.07 -10.46 3.92
C GLY A 382 -3.69 -9.83 3.75
N THR A 383 -3.11 -9.92 2.55
CA THR A 383 -1.85 -9.28 2.12
C THR A 383 -1.94 -8.78 0.68
N VAL A 384 -1.05 -7.86 0.28
CA VAL A 384 -0.94 -7.39 -1.11
C VAL A 384 0.27 -8.03 -1.79
N ILE A 385 -0.01 -8.90 -2.77
CA ILE A 385 0.98 -9.48 -3.68
C ILE A 385 1.46 -8.38 -4.63
N LYS A 386 2.78 -8.17 -4.68
CA LYS A 386 3.43 -7.17 -5.55
C LYS A 386 3.85 -7.84 -6.85
N GLY A 387 3.54 -7.20 -7.99
CA GLY A 387 3.94 -7.67 -9.31
C GLY A 387 3.11 -7.10 -10.46
N GLU A 388 1.82 -6.82 -10.22
CA GLU A 388 0.89 -6.29 -11.22
C GLU A 388 0.28 -4.97 -10.74
N GLY A 389 0.56 -3.85 -11.41
CA GLY A 389 -0.02 -2.53 -11.10
C GLY A 389 0.16 -2.11 -9.63
N GLN A 390 -0.94 -1.71 -8.98
CA GLN A 390 -0.97 -1.39 -7.54
C GLN A 390 -0.81 -2.62 -6.62
N GLY A 391 -0.84 -3.83 -7.18
CA GLY A 391 -0.80 -5.11 -6.48
C GLY A 391 -2.14 -5.83 -6.46
N THR A 392 -2.10 -7.11 -6.08
CA THR A 392 -3.29 -7.96 -5.94
C THR A 392 -3.47 -8.33 -4.47
N PHE A 393 -4.63 -8.02 -3.89
CA PHE A 393 -4.96 -8.38 -2.51
C PHE A 393 -5.48 -9.82 -2.40
N ALA A 394 -4.92 -10.59 -1.48
CA ALA A 394 -5.11 -12.05 -1.37
C ALA A 394 -4.94 -12.57 0.08
N PRO A 395 -5.47 -13.76 0.42
CA PRO A 395 -5.24 -14.43 1.70
C PRO A 395 -3.77 -14.74 2.00
N ALA A 396 -3.25 -14.22 3.12
CA ALA A 396 -1.93 -14.54 3.65
C ALA A 396 -1.95 -15.83 4.49
N VAL A 397 -2.37 -16.96 3.90
CA VAL A 397 -2.32 -18.25 4.61
C VAL A 397 -0.87 -18.65 4.85
N GLN A 398 -0.41 -18.55 6.10
CA GLN A 398 0.92 -19.02 6.52
C GLN A 398 0.91 -20.49 6.91
N ALA A 399 0.01 -20.90 7.82
CA ALA A 399 -0.16 -22.28 8.28
C ALA A 399 -1.31 -22.99 7.57
N ASN A 400 -1.11 -24.26 7.22
CA ASN A 400 -2.11 -25.10 6.52
C ASN A 400 -2.82 -26.13 7.43
N THR A 401 -2.36 -26.34 8.66
CA THR A 401 -2.95 -27.31 9.60
C THR A 401 -4.30 -26.85 10.14
N THR A 402 -5.21 -27.78 10.41
CA THR A 402 -6.56 -27.47 10.89
C THR A 402 -6.54 -26.73 12.23
N GLU A 403 -5.71 -27.19 13.18
CA GLU A 403 -5.48 -26.52 14.48
C GLU A 403 -5.09 -25.05 14.30
N ALA A 404 -4.02 -24.79 13.52
CA ALA A 404 -3.55 -23.43 13.31
C ALA A 404 -4.58 -22.56 12.59
N ARG A 405 -5.32 -23.10 11.61
CA ARG A 405 -6.41 -22.37 10.94
C ARG A 405 -7.54 -22.00 11.90
N LEU A 406 -7.94 -22.90 12.79
CA LEU A 406 -8.98 -22.64 13.80
C LEU A 406 -8.54 -21.62 14.84
N GLN A 407 -7.29 -21.71 15.33
CA GLN A 407 -6.76 -20.75 16.31
C GLN A 407 -6.54 -19.37 15.69
N ILE A 408 -5.99 -19.28 14.46
CA ILE A 408 -5.88 -18.01 13.73
C ILE A 408 -7.26 -17.41 13.49
N SER A 409 -8.26 -18.19 13.07
CA SER A 409 -9.63 -17.71 12.89
C SER A 409 -10.23 -17.17 14.19
N SER A 410 -10.03 -17.89 15.31
CA SER A 410 -10.46 -17.45 16.64
C SER A 410 -9.79 -16.13 17.07
N VAL A 411 -8.51 -15.95 16.76
CA VAL A 411 -7.76 -14.71 17.00
C VAL A 411 -8.31 -13.56 16.15
N LEU A 412 -8.56 -13.79 14.86
CA LEU A 412 -9.10 -12.79 13.94
C LEU A 412 -10.53 -12.35 14.33
N GLN A 413 -11.40 -13.29 14.73
CA GLN A 413 -12.74 -12.98 15.25
C GLN A 413 -12.68 -12.20 16.58
N THR A 414 -11.75 -12.57 17.48
CA THR A 414 -11.56 -11.86 18.76
C THR A 414 -11.01 -10.44 18.53
N LEU A 415 -10.06 -10.26 17.61
CA LEU A 415 -9.55 -8.95 17.20
C LEU A 415 -10.63 -8.10 16.49
N HIS A 416 -11.50 -8.70 15.68
CA HIS A 416 -12.65 -8.01 15.09
C HIS A 416 -13.61 -7.50 16.17
N THR A 417 -13.94 -8.35 17.14
CA THR A 417 -14.82 -7.99 18.27
C THR A 417 -14.21 -6.82 19.06
N LEU A 418 -12.92 -6.92 19.43
CA LEU A 418 -12.20 -5.83 20.10
C LEU A 418 -12.12 -4.55 19.24
N TYR A 419 -11.95 -4.66 17.92
CA TYR A 419 -12.00 -3.50 17.01
C TYR A 419 -13.38 -2.81 17.05
N ARG A 420 -14.48 -3.57 16.95
CA ARG A 420 -15.85 -3.03 16.99
C ARG A 420 -16.17 -2.35 18.33
N LEU A 421 -15.72 -2.91 19.44
CA LEU A 421 -15.96 -2.37 20.78
C LEU A 421 -15.06 -1.16 21.11
N VAL A 422 -13.78 -1.19 20.71
CA VAL A 422 -12.80 -0.17 21.13
C VAL A 422 -12.68 1.00 20.14
N MET A 423 -12.81 0.78 18.82
CA MET A 423 -12.61 1.86 17.83
C MET A 423 -13.59 3.05 17.99
N PRO A 424 -14.91 2.88 18.25
CA PRO A 424 -15.82 4.00 18.49
C PRO A 424 -15.44 4.90 19.67
N LYS A 425 -14.64 4.38 20.61
CA LYS A 425 -14.14 5.10 21.79
C LYS A 425 -12.85 5.88 21.51
N CYS A 426 -12.30 5.78 20.30
CA CYS A 426 -10.98 6.29 19.91
C CYS A 426 -11.00 7.35 18.80
N ILE A 427 -12.04 7.38 17.96
CA ILE A 427 -12.18 8.30 16.82
C ILE A 427 -13.53 9.04 16.90
N SER A 428 -13.77 10.01 16.01
CA SER A 428 -15.07 10.69 15.96
C SER A 428 -16.17 9.81 15.36
N LYS A 429 -17.43 10.06 15.72
CA LYS A 429 -18.61 9.36 15.17
C LYS A 429 -18.65 9.45 13.65
N PHE A 430 -18.34 10.63 13.08
CA PHE A 430 -18.20 10.81 11.64
C PHE A 430 -17.14 9.87 11.03
N GLU A 431 -15.92 9.87 11.57
CA GLU A 431 -14.82 9.03 11.06
C GLU A 431 -15.15 7.53 11.16
N MET A 432 -15.87 7.12 12.21
CA MET A 432 -16.38 5.76 12.38
C MET A 432 -17.45 5.43 11.33
N GLU A 433 -18.53 6.19 11.26
CA GLU A 433 -19.68 5.91 10.38
C GLU A 433 -19.33 6.01 8.90
N ILE A 434 -18.48 6.96 8.49
CA ILE A 434 -18.10 7.12 7.08
C ILE A 434 -17.16 6.02 6.60
N THR A 435 -16.33 5.47 7.50
CA THR A 435 -15.47 4.31 7.19
C THR A 435 -16.22 2.99 7.31
N ASP A 436 -17.24 2.90 8.19
CA ASP A 436 -18.19 1.78 8.23
C ASP A 436 -19.04 1.71 6.96
N PHE A 437 -19.62 2.84 6.52
CA PHE A 437 -20.35 2.95 5.25
C PHE A 437 -19.50 2.43 4.09
N GLN A 438 -18.29 2.96 3.93
CA GLN A 438 -17.42 2.58 2.82
C GLN A 438 -17.00 1.09 2.89
N SER A 439 -16.82 0.53 4.10
CA SER A 439 -16.53 -0.90 4.27
C SER A 439 -17.68 -1.80 3.81
N VAL A 440 -18.94 -1.42 4.08
CA VAL A 440 -20.11 -2.18 3.64
C VAL A 440 -20.35 -1.99 2.14
N PHE A 441 -20.28 -0.75 1.66
CA PHE A 441 -20.62 -0.40 0.28
C PHE A 441 -19.56 -0.85 -0.75
N ASN A 442 -18.28 -0.89 -0.38
CA ASN A 442 -17.21 -1.47 -1.20
C ASN A 442 -17.03 -2.98 -0.96
N ASN A 443 -17.91 -3.62 -0.18
CA ASN A 443 -17.76 -4.99 0.32
C ASN A 443 -16.31 -5.31 0.75
N VAL A 444 -15.68 -4.45 1.56
CA VAL A 444 -14.25 -4.58 1.89
C VAL A 444 -13.99 -5.93 2.55
N PHE A 445 -12.98 -6.65 2.08
CA PHE A 445 -12.58 -7.96 2.60
C PHE A 445 -11.77 -7.78 3.90
N GLY A 446 -12.49 -7.36 4.94
CA GLY A 446 -12.02 -7.37 6.32
C GLY A 446 -12.01 -8.79 6.91
N PHE A 447 -11.34 -8.96 8.06
CA PHE A 447 -11.27 -10.25 8.75
C PHE A 447 -12.22 -10.35 9.94
N GLY A 448 -12.43 -11.58 10.41
CA GLY A 448 -13.11 -11.89 11.66
C GLY A 448 -14.62 -11.67 11.66
N GLY A 449 -15.21 -11.24 10.53
CA GLY A 449 -16.66 -11.20 10.35
C GLY A 449 -17.13 -10.40 9.13
N LEU A 450 -18.45 -10.27 9.03
CA LEU A 450 -19.15 -9.57 7.93
C LEU A 450 -19.09 -8.03 8.05
N GLY A 451 -18.83 -7.54 9.26
CA GLY A 451 -18.78 -6.13 9.61
C GLY A 451 -17.52 -5.37 9.15
N PRO A 452 -17.50 -4.04 9.27
CA PRO A 452 -16.31 -3.23 8.98
C PRO A 452 -15.16 -3.50 9.97
N ASN A 453 -14.03 -3.92 9.43
CA ASN A 453 -12.80 -4.21 10.14
C ASN A 453 -11.58 -4.10 9.19
N GLY A 454 -10.37 -4.09 9.75
CA GLY A 454 -9.11 -4.10 9.00
C GLY A 454 -9.04 -5.22 7.96
N THR A 455 -8.32 -4.97 6.86
CA THR A 455 -8.12 -5.94 5.77
C THR A 455 -6.97 -6.91 6.08
N SER A 456 -6.09 -6.52 6.99
CA SER A 456 -4.83 -7.19 7.26
C SER A 456 -4.50 -7.16 8.75
N VAL A 457 -3.83 -8.22 9.21
CA VAL A 457 -3.25 -8.32 10.55
C VAL A 457 -1.82 -8.77 10.41
N GLN A 458 -0.91 -7.95 10.90
CA GLN A 458 0.47 -8.31 11.16
C GLN A 458 0.64 -8.53 12.66
N LEU A 459 1.03 -9.75 13.06
CA LEU A 459 1.45 -10.05 14.43
C LEU A 459 2.97 -9.88 14.51
N ASN A 460 3.45 -8.98 15.36
CA ASN A 460 4.86 -8.88 15.70
C ASN A 460 5.10 -9.50 17.09
N ILE A 461 6.05 -10.42 17.17
CA ILE A 461 6.49 -11.05 18.42
C ILE A 461 7.90 -10.56 18.76
N SER A 462 8.11 -10.21 20.02
CA SER A 462 9.40 -9.75 20.55
C SER A 462 9.63 -10.24 21.99
N SER A 463 10.83 -10.77 22.22
CA SER A 463 11.42 -11.00 23.54
C SER A 463 11.82 -9.67 24.20
N VAL A 464 12.02 -9.68 25.51
CA VAL A 464 12.45 -8.49 26.28
C VAL A 464 13.95 -8.25 26.13
N ASN A 465 14.40 -7.00 26.28
CA ASN A 465 15.80 -6.60 26.15
C ASN A 465 16.44 -6.85 24.75
N ILE A 466 15.68 -7.33 23.77
CA ILE A 466 16.05 -7.40 22.35
C ILE A 466 15.44 -6.21 21.60
N LYS A 467 16.26 -5.49 20.84
CA LYS A 467 15.78 -4.30 20.12
C LYS A 467 14.76 -4.67 19.06
N LEU A 468 13.68 -3.91 18.95
CA LEU A 468 12.67 -4.18 17.91
C LEU A 468 13.27 -4.13 16.50
N GLY A 469 14.25 -3.26 16.26
CA GLY A 469 14.97 -3.18 14.98
C GLY A 469 15.82 -4.41 14.64
N GLU A 470 16.08 -5.30 15.60
CA GLU A 470 16.83 -6.54 15.40
C GLU A 470 15.90 -7.73 15.11
N SER A 471 14.77 -7.84 15.83
CA SER A 471 13.74 -8.88 15.62
C SER A 471 12.80 -8.59 14.44
N LEU A 472 12.32 -7.35 14.30
CA LEU A 472 11.35 -6.93 13.28
C LEU A 472 12.02 -6.24 12.06
N GLY A 473 13.36 -6.12 12.07
CA GLY A 473 14.12 -5.43 11.05
C GLY A 473 13.67 -3.97 10.89
N ALA A 474 13.44 -3.55 9.64
CA ALA A 474 13.07 -2.17 9.33
C ALA A 474 11.76 -1.68 9.97
N GLN A 475 10.83 -2.58 10.32
CA GLN A 475 9.58 -2.23 11.04
C GLN A 475 9.76 -2.09 12.56
N GLY A 476 10.93 -2.42 13.08
CA GLY A 476 11.30 -2.12 14.46
C GLY A 476 11.95 -0.76 14.66
N GLY A 477 12.05 0.04 13.60
CA GLY A 477 12.55 1.41 13.62
C GLY A 477 11.50 2.44 13.20
N LEU A 478 11.97 3.66 12.93
CA LEU A 478 11.13 4.76 12.47
C LEU A 478 10.67 4.53 11.02
N HIS A 479 9.37 4.29 10.82
CA HIS A 479 8.79 3.95 9.52
C HIS A 479 7.34 4.44 9.38
N CYS A 480 6.78 4.28 8.18
CA CYS A 480 5.39 4.61 7.84
C CYS A 480 4.86 3.55 6.87
N ASP A 481 3.67 3.02 7.14
CA ASP A 481 3.02 2.00 6.32
C ASP A 481 2.25 2.66 5.17
N ARG A 482 3.01 3.22 4.21
CA ARG A 482 2.52 3.96 3.03
C ARG A 482 1.58 3.18 2.08
N THR A 483 1.29 1.91 2.37
CA THR A 483 0.31 1.09 1.64
C THR A 483 -1.04 1.05 2.33
N ASP A 484 -1.16 1.67 3.49
CA ASP A 484 -2.40 1.77 4.25
C ASP A 484 -3.29 2.88 3.70
N CYS A 485 -4.60 2.71 3.88
CA CYS A 485 -5.61 3.66 3.46
C CYS A 485 -5.57 4.90 4.36
N LYS A 486 -5.09 6.04 3.83
CA LYS A 486 -4.98 7.35 4.51
C LYS A 486 -6.25 7.80 5.27
N CYS A 487 -7.44 7.45 4.75
CA CYS A 487 -8.74 7.78 5.35
C CYS A 487 -9.06 6.98 6.63
N ARG A 488 -8.35 5.87 6.88
CA ARG A 488 -8.64 4.91 7.95
C ARG A 488 -7.60 5.00 9.07
N PHE A 489 -7.64 4.05 9.99
CA PHE A 489 -6.79 4.01 11.19
C PHE A 489 -6.20 2.62 11.37
N THR A 490 -4.95 2.58 11.81
CA THR A 490 -4.27 1.38 12.27
C THR A 490 -4.66 1.14 13.73
N PHE A 491 -5.17 -0.06 14.02
CA PHE A 491 -5.57 -0.49 15.36
C PHE A 491 -4.54 -1.49 15.87
N LEU A 492 -3.68 -1.03 16.78
CA LEU A 492 -2.59 -1.81 17.35
C LEU A 492 -2.99 -2.31 18.74
N THR A 493 -3.22 -3.62 18.85
CA THR A 493 -3.39 -4.28 20.15
C THR A 493 -2.05 -4.82 20.64
N LEU A 494 -1.55 -4.27 21.74
CA LEU A 494 -0.31 -4.64 22.41
C LEU A 494 -0.62 -5.51 23.63
N LEU A 495 -0.05 -6.71 23.68
CA LEU A 495 -0.05 -7.61 24.83
C LEU A 495 1.34 -7.68 25.44
N TYR A 496 1.40 -7.63 26.77
CA TYR A 496 2.62 -7.66 27.57
C TYR A 496 2.58 -8.79 28.61
N ARG A 497 3.73 -9.44 28.82
CA ARG A 497 3.98 -10.46 29.85
C ARG A 497 5.27 -10.14 30.61
N ILE A 498 5.34 -8.90 31.10
CA ILE A 498 6.46 -8.33 31.87
C ILE A 498 6.01 -8.08 33.31
N CYS A 499 6.92 -8.13 34.29
CA CYS A 499 6.58 -7.85 35.69
C CYS A 499 6.24 -6.37 35.92
N PRO A 500 5.44 -6.01 36.94
CA PRO A 500 5.00 -4.62 37.21
C PRO A 500 6.14 -3.58 37.28
N SER A 501 7.32 -3.95 37.80
CA SER A 501 8.48 -3.06 37.91
C SER A 501 9.21 -2.77 36.58
N SER A 502 8.77 -3.38 35.48
CA SER A 502 9.34 -3.25 34.13
C SER A 502 8.92 -1.95 33.43
N ASP A 503 9.54 -1.65 32.30
CA ASP A 503 9.07 -0.62 31.37
C ASP A 503 8.60 -1.28 30.05
N PRO A 504 7.42 -0.91 29.52
CA PRO A 504 6.87 -1.49 28.29
C PRO A 504 7.58 -1.04 27.01
N GLY A 505 8.45 -0.03 27.10
CA GLY A 505 8.95 0.74 25.96
C GLY A 505 7.89 1.74 25.46
N PRO A 506 8.26 3.00 25.14
CA PRO A 506 7.30 3.95 24.58
C PRO A 506 6.91 3.59 23.13
N PHE A 507 5.66 3.88 22.77
CA PHE A 507 5.22 3.94 21.37
C PHE A 507 4.95 5.40 20.97
N CYS A 508 5.36 5.80 19.77
CA CYS A 508 5.56 7.19 19.38
C CYS A 508 5.00 7.50 17.99
N LEU A 509 4.24 8.60 17.89
CA LEU A 509 3.71 9.18 16.66
C LEU A 509 4.47 10.48 16.37
N ALA A 510 5.26 10.52 15.30
CA ALA A 510 6.28 11.55 15.12
C ALA A 510 5.69 12.94 14.82
N ARG A 511 4.80 13.07 13.82
CA ARG A 511 4.21 14.36 13.44
C ARG A 511 3.24 14.94 14.49
N PRO A 512 2.41 14.14 15.19
CA PRO A 512 1.64 14.65 16.32
C PRO A 512 2.49 15.01 17.54
N GLY A 513 3.75 14.53 17.60
CA GLY A 513 4.59 14.62 18.78
C GLY A 513 3.98 13.88 19.98
N LEU A 514 3.22 12.81 19.75
CA LEU A 514 2.52 12.05 20.79
C LEU A 514 3.26 10.77 21.12
N TYR A 515 3.31 10.41 22.40
CA TYR A 515 3.79 9.10 22.83
C TYR A 515 2.92 8.50 23.94
N ILE A 516 3.07 7.20 24.16
CA ILE A 516 2.40 6.46 25.22
C ILE A 516 3.38 5.49 25.88
N ARG A 517 3.38 5.42 27.22
CA ARG A 517 4.28 4.59 28.02
C ARG A 517 3.59 4.00 29.27
N GLU A 518 2.30 3.70 29.16
CA GLU A 518 1.49 3.18 30.28
C GLU A 518 2.12 1.92 30.91
N ARG A 519 2.35 1.98 32.22
CA ARG A 519 2.88 0.87 33.03
C ARG A 519 1.75 0.09 33.70
N ASP A 520 2.09 -1.04 34.32
CA ASP A 520 1.14 -1.90 35.04
C ASP A 520 -0.04 -2.44 34.20
N VAL A 521 0.10 -2.43 32.87
CA VAL A 521 -0.89 -2.96 31.91
C VAL A 521 -0.37 -4.17 31.15
N TRP A 522 -1.17 -5.24 31.12
CA TRP A 522 -0.90 -6.43 30.30
C TRP A 522 -1.52 -6.33 28.89
N ILE A 523 -2.44 -5.40 28.65
CA ILE A 523 -2.99 -5.07 27.34
C ILE A 523 -3.20 -3.56 27.16
N GLN A 524 -2.89 -3.07 25.97
CA GLN A 524 -3.10 -1.70 25.52
C GLN A 524 -3.59 -1.69 24.07
N PHE A 525 -4.50 -0.77 23.75
CA PHE A 525 -4.97 -0.54 22.38
C PHE A 525 -4.57 0.86 21.92
N LEU A 526 -3.93 0.95 20.77
CA LEU A 526 -3.52 2.21 20.14
C LEU A 526 -4.21 2.38 18.79
N VAL A 527 -4.74 3.57 18.55
CA VAL A 527 -5.37 3.98 17.29
C VAL A 527 -4.58 5.16 16.73
N PHE A 528 -4.11 5.06 15.49
CA PHE A 528 -3.31 6.11 14.84
C PHE A 528 -3.36 5.98 13.30
N LYS A 529 -2.74 6.92 12.58
CA LYS A 529 -2.58 6.85 11.13
C LYS A 529 -1.30 6.08 10.77
N GLY A 530 -1.39 4.81 10.35
CA GLY A 530 -0.22 4.00 9.94
C GLY A 530 0.58 4.59 8.77
N VAL A 531 -0.08 5.37 7.90
CA VAL A 531 0.57 6.13 6.83
C VAL A 531 1.49 7.25 7.32
N ASP A 532 1.40 7.65 8.59
CA ASP A 532 2.27 8.65 9.22
C ASP A 532 3.51 7.97 9.85
N LEU A 533 4.54 8.77 10.14
CA LEU A 533 5.81 8.30 10.66
C LEU A 533 5.70 7.96 12.14
N HIS A 534 5.97 6.70 12.49
CA HIS A 534 5.80 6.16 13.83
C HIS A 534 6.88 5.12 14.19
N PHE A 535 7.00 4.81 15.47
CA PHE A 535 7.86 3.74 15.98
C PHE A 535 7.41 3.26 17.37
N GLY A 536 7.91 2.10 17.78
CA GLY A 536 7.89 1.66 19.17
C GLY A 536 9.30 1.31 19.64
N HIS A 537 9.50 1.29 20.95
CA HIS A 537 10.69 0.73 21.59
C HIS A 537 10.40 -0.68 22.13
N GLU A 538 11.44 -1.47 22.36
CA GLU A 538 11.34 -2.71 23.11
C GLU A 538 11.02 -2.47 24.59
N PRO A 539 10.29 -3.39 25.26
CA PRO A 539 10.23 -3.44 26.70
C PRO A 539 11.62 -3.69 27.31
N THR A 540 11.82 -3.20 28.53
CA THR A 540 13.03 -3.44 29.32
C THR A 540 12.66 -3.97 30.70
N GLU A 541 13.30 -5.06 31.10
CA GLU A 541 13.00 -5.80 32.33
C GLU A 541 14.29 -6.35 32.96
N ASP A 542 14.23 -6.49 34.28
CA ASP A 542 15.27 -7.09 35.11
C ASP A 542 15.04 -8.60 35.14
N ASP A 543 16.02 -9.37 34.65
CA ASP A 543 15.86 -10.82 34.48
C ASP A 543 15.67 -11.56 35.82
N GLU A 544 16.30 -11.11 36.91
CA GLU A 544 16.13 -11.73 38.24
C GLU A 544 14.74 -11.44 38.79
N LYS A 545 14.27 -10.18 38.67
CA LYS A 545 12.92 -9.79 39.08
C LYS A 545 11.85 -10.46 38.24
N ARG A 546 12.07 -10.67 36.93
CA ARG A 546 11.16 -11.48 36.09
C ARG A 546 11.06 -12.90 36.61
N GLN A 547 12.20 -13.58 36.83
CA GLN A 547 12.18 -14.97 37.31
C GLN A 547 11.51 -15.08 38.68
N LYS A 548 11.83 -14.17 39.60
CA LYS A 548 11.16 -14.08 40.90
C LYS A 548 9.66 -13.88 40.75
N TRP A 549 9.22 -12.91 39.96
CA TRP A 549 7.80 -12.65 39.71
C TRP A 549 7.09 -13.87 39.12
N ILE A 550 7.67 -14.54 38.12
CA ILE A 550 7.12 -15.77 37.51
C ILE A 550 6.98 -16.91 38.53
N LEU A 551 7.93 -17.05 39.46
CA LEU A 551 7.92 -18.07 40.51
C LEU A 551 6.89 -17.76 41.61
N GLU A 552 6.75 -16.50 42.01
CA GLU A 552 5.78 -16.04 43.02
C GLU A 552 4.34 -15.96 42.46
N ASN A 553 4.19 -15.74 41.16
CA ASN A 553 2.91 -15.50 40.48
C ASN A 553 2.63 -16.52 39.36
N PRO A 554 2.70 -17.85 39.59
CA PRO A 554 2.65 -18.85 38.52
C PRO A 554 1.33 -18.83 37.72
N ASN A 555 0.24 -18.33 38.30
CA ASN A 555 -1.05 -18.17 37.63
C ASN A 555 -1.15 -16.83 36.86
N SER A 556 -0.71 -15.72 37.45
CA SER A 556 -0.70 -14.38 36.86
C SER A 556 0.42 -14.17 35.81
N ALA A 557 1.44 -15.04 35.82
CA ALA A 557 2.44 -15.18 34.77
C ALA A 557 1.99 -16.08 33.59
N TRP A 558 0.71 -16.48 33.58
CA TRP A 558 0.00 -17.14 32.47
C TRP A 558 0.61 -18.46 31.93
N ASN A 559 1.48 -19.12 32.71
CA ASN A 559 1.85 -20.54 32.56
C ASN A 559 2.58 -20.97 31.25
N ARG A 560 3.72 -20.32 30.99
CA ARG A 560 4.88 -20.81 30.18
C ARG A 560 4.70 -20.91 28.65
N ALA A 561 5.26 -19.94 27.93
CA ALA A 561 5.60 -20.05 26.51
C ALA A 561 6.81 -19.15 26.16
N GLY A 562 8.00 -19.74 25.97
CA GLY A 562 9.20 -19.06 25.44
C GLY A 562 9.72 -17.83 26.20
N THR A 563 10.66 -17.11 25.57
CA THR A 563 11.25 -15.82 25.99
C THR A 563 10.44 -14.60 25.51
N GLN A 564 9.43 -14.86 24.67
CA GLN A 564 8.55 -13.90 24.02
C GLN A 564 7.56 -13.30 25.03
N ASN A 565 7.72 -12.02 25.38
CA ASN A 565 6.86 -11.34 26.38
C ASN A 565 6.11 -10.14 25.82
N ARG A 566 6.26 -9.80 24.53
CA ARG A 566 5.46 -8.77 23.86
C ARG A 566 4.93 -9.27 22.52
N ALA A 567 3.62 -9.17 22.35
CA ALA A 567 2.92 -9.48 21.12
C ALA A 567 2.12 -8.25 20.67
N ALA A 568 2.28 -7.86 19.41
CA ALA A 568 1.70 -6.65 18.85
C ALA A 568 0.89 -6.99 17.58
N TYR A 569 -0.43 -7.03 17.70
CA TYR A 569 -1.34 -7.21 16.57
C TYR A 569 -1.62 -5.86 15.93
N VAL A 570 -0.91 -5.59 14.83
CA VAL A 570 -1.15 -4.44 13.96
C VAL A 570 -2.31 -4.80 13.03
N THR A 571 -3.52 -4.33 13.34
CA THR A 571 -4.68 -4.38 12.46
C THR A 571 -4.66 -3.16 11.56
N TYR A 572 -4.60 -3.37 10.24
CA TYR A 572 -4.47 -2.29 9.26
C TYR A 572 -5.35 -2.49 8.03
N PHE A 573 -5.51 -1.41 7.27
CA PHE A 573 -6.38 -1.33 6.10
C PHE A 573 -5.52 -1.01 4.89
N SER A 574 -5.29 -1.99 4.01
CA SER A 574 -4.64 -1.78 2.72
C SER A 574 -5.48 -0.82 1.87
N ASP A 575 -4.84 0.18 1.26
CA ASP A 575 -5.51 1.08 0.31
C ASP A 575 -6.13 0.30 -0.86
N VAL A 576 -5.36 -0.63 -1.45
CA VAL A 576 -5.79 -1.52 -2.54
C VAL A 576 -7.07 -2.27 -2.21
N ALA A 577 -7.19 -2.78 -0.98
CA ALA A 577 -8.34 -3.57 -0.55
C ALA A 577 -9.53 -2.71 -0.08
N SER A 578 -9.26 -1.52 0.48
CA SER A 578 -10.30 -0.62 1.00
C SER A 578 -10.92 0.23 -0.11
N ASN A 579 -10.08 0.83 -0.95
CA ASN A 579 -10.45 1.71 -2.06
C ASN A 579 -10.53 0.98 -3.41
N ARG A 580 -10.40 -0.36 -3.44
CA ARG A 580 -10.48 -1.18 -4.67
C ARG A 580 -9.54 -0.71 -5.79
N THR A 581 -8.41 -0.07 -5.45
CA THR A 581 -7.45 0.53 -6.41
C THR A 581 -6.56 -0.50 -7.12
N GLY A 582 -6.79 -1.80 -6.90
CA GLY A 582 -6.16 -2.93 -7.58
C GLY A 582 -6.95 -4.22 -7.43
N SER A 583 -6.47 -5.31 -8.03
CA SER A 583 -7.19 -6.58 -8.09
C SER A 583 -7.42 -7.20 -6.71
N LEU A 584 -8.61 -7.78 -6.48
CA LEU A 584 -8.82 -8.74 -5.38
C LEU A 584 -8.78 -10.16 -5.95
N ASN A 585 -8.03 -11.08 -5.34
CA ASN A 585 -8.08 -12.49 -5.71
C ASN A 585 -9.26 -13.18 -4.99
N VAL A 586 -10.48 -12.95 -5.47
CA VAL A 586 -11.70 -13.42 -4.82
C VAL A 586 -11.92 -14.91 -5.07
N LEU A 587 -11.94 -15.34 -6.33
CA LEU A 587 -12.23 -16.70 -6.78
C LEU A 587 -11.08 -17.21 -7.68
N PRO A 588 -10.94 -18.54 -7.89
CA PRO A 588 -10.13 -19.04 -9.01
C PRO A 588 -10.67 -18.54 -10.35
N PRO A 589 -9.87 -18.55 -11.43
CA PRO A 589 -10.36 -18.27 -12.78
C PRO A 589 -11.51 -19.21 -13.17
N THR A 590 -12.66 -18.64 -13.53
CA THR A 590 -13.86 -19.39 -13.97
C THR A 590 -13.89 -19.65 -15.48
N HIS A 591 -12.95 -19.09 -16.23
CA HIS A 591 -12.92 -18.99 -17.69
C HIS A 591 -14.07 -18.18 -18.34
N PHE A 592 -14.90 -17.50 -17.54
CA PHE A 592 -15.95 -16.59 -18.01
C PHE A 592 -15.69 -15.13 -17.55
N GLY A 593 -16.03 -14.17 -18.40
CA GLY A 593 -15.86 -12.74 -18.15
C GLY A 593 -14.54 -12.14 -18.67
N ASN A 594 -14.32 -10.85 -18.40
CA ASN A 594 -13.27 -10.04 -19.05
C ASN A 594 -11.83 -10.27 -18.53
N TYR A 595 -11.58 -11.30 -17.71
CA TYR A 595 -10.21 -11.65 -17.34
C TYR A 595 -9.50 -12.36 -18.51
N GLY A 596 -8.35 -11.81 -18.90
CA GLY A 596 -7.51 -12.39 -19.96
C GLY A 596 -7.10 -13.83 -19.69
N SER A 597 -6.73 -14.55 -20.75
CA SER A 597 -6.49 -16.00 -20.77
C SER A 597 -5.71 -16.52 -19.56
N SER A 598 -6.19 -17.63 -18.99
CA SER A 598 -5.76 -18.20 -17.70
C SER A 598 -4.24 -18.33 -17.59
N GLN A 599 -3.62 -17.38 -16.90
CA GLN A 599 -2.19 -17.38 -16.66
C GLN A 599 -1.89 -18.41 -15.58
N VAL A 600 -1.18 -19.48 -15.93
CA VAL A 600 -0.93 -20.70 -15.11
C VAL A 600 -0.38 -20.41 -13.70
N HIS A 601 0.24 -19.24 -13.48
CA HIS A 601 0.70 -18.83 -12.16
C HIS A 601 -0.42 -18.34 -11.23
N LYS A 602 -1.56 -17.86 -11.76
CA LYS A 602 -2.73 -17.38 -10.99
C LYS A 602 -3.56 -18.53 -10.43
N ASP A 603 -3.56 -19.68 -11.10
CA ASP A 603 -4.13 -20.93 -10.59
C ASP A 603 -3.45 -21.40 -9.28
N GLN A 604 -2.21 -20.95 -9.04
CA GLN A 604 -1.44 -21.20 -7.81
C GLN A 604 -1.55 -20.05 -6.79
N GLN A 605 -2.19 -18.92 -7.13
CA GLN A 605 -2.39 -17.81 -6.21
C GLN A 605 -3.57 -18.08 -5.28
N LYS A 606 -3.36 -17.86 -3.98
CA LYS A 606 -4.38 -18.02 -2.95
C LYS A 606 -5.51 -17.01 -3.18
N ASN A 607 -6.73 -17.51 -3.36
CA ASN A 607 -7.96 -16.73 -3.50
C ASN A 607 -8.87 -16.87 -2.26
N PHE A 608 -9.73 -15.89 -2.00
CA PHE A 608 -10.63 -15.88 -0.83
C PHE A 608 -11.66 -17.02 -0.86
N GLY A 609 -12.09 -17.49 -2.03
CA GLY A 609 -12.98 -18.65 -2.20
C GLY A 609 -12.43 -19.89 -1.48
N PHE A 610 -11.25 -20.38 -1.87
CA PHE A 610 -10.68 -21.60 -1.29
C PHE A 610 -9.88 -21.39 0.01
N HIS A 611 -9.45 -20.16 0.30
CA HIS A 611 -8.51 -19.89 1.40
C HIS A 611 -9.02 -18.88 2.45
N GLY A 612 -10.12 -18.19 2.17
CA GLY A 612 -10.64 -17.09 2.99
C GLY A 612 -11.46 -17.51 4.20
N HIS A 613 -11.96 -18.74 4.29
CA HIS A 613 -12.83 -19.18 5.40
C HIS A 613 -12.21 -18.99 6.78
N ALA A 614 -10.89 -19.20 6.95
CA ALA A 614 -10.24 -18.96 8.24
C ALA A 614 -10.08 -17.45 8.57
N ILE A 615 -10.26 -16.57 7.59
CA ILE A 615 -10.00 -15.13 7.68
C ILE A 615 -11.30 -14.33 7.80
N LEU A 616 -12.32 -14.64 7.00
CA LEU A 616 -13.52 -13.79 6.82
C LEU A 616 -14.59 -13.91 7.93
N GLY A 617 -14.30 -14.60 9.03
CA GLY A 617 -15.20 -14.75 10.17
C GLY A 617 -15.72 -16.17 10.34
N THR A 618 -17.02 -16.31 10.59
CA THR A 618 -17.75 -17.59 10.53
C THR A 618 -18.04 -18.01 9.09
N GLU A 619 -18.48 -19.26 8.89
CA GLU A 619 -18.86 -19.79 7.58
C GLU A 619 -19.97 -18.98 6.89
N GLU A 620 -20.93 -18.49 7.67
CA GLU A 620 -22.02 -17.62 7.21
C GLU A 620 -21.51 -16.26 6.74
N GLU A 621 -20.60 -15.64 7.48
CA GLU A 621 -20.03 -14.33 7.13
C GLU A 621 -19.11 -14.43 5.91
N TYR A 622 -18.34 -15.51 5.81
CA TYR A 622 -17.59 -15.90 4.62
C TYR A 622 -18.49 -16.07 3.39
N ALA A 623 -19.60 -16.81 3.52
CA ALA A 623 -20.55 -17.01 2.42
C ALA A 623 -21.21 -15.70 1.99
N ASN A 624 -21.64 -14.88 2.96
CA ASN A 624 -22.18 -13.55 2.72
C ASN A 624 -21.18 -12.62 2.01
N LYS A 625 -19.90 -12.63 2.41
CA LYS A 625 -18.83 -11.84 1.78
C LYS A 625 -18.62 -12.20 0.30
N LEU A 626 -18.62 -13.49 -0.03
CA LEU A 626 -18.46 -13.96 -1.41
C LEU A 626 -19.72 -13.73 -2.26
N ALA A 627 -20.91 -14.01 -1.74
CA ALA A 627 -22.16 -13.80 -2.45
C ALA A 627 -22.39 -12.31 -2.77
N ARG A 628 -22.09 -11.41 -1.82
CA ARG A 628 -22.10 -9.95 -2.07
C ARG A 628 -21.12 -9.56 -3.17
N GLU A 629 -19.91 -10.11 -3.20
CA GLU A 629 -18.93 -9.80 -4.24
C GLU A 629 -19.40 -10.22 -5.64
N ILE A 630 -20.02 -11.40 -5.75
CA ILE A 630 -20.59 -11.92 -7.00
C ILE A 630 -21.75 -11.03 -7.47
N ILE A 631 -22.70 -10.71 -6.58
CA ILE A 631 -23.86 -9.86 -6.90
C ILE A 631 -23.44 -8.43 -7.22
N TYR A 632 -22.47 -7.85 -6.50
CA TYR A 632 -21.98 -6.50 -6.76
C TYR A 632 -21.31 -6.42 -8.14
N ASN A 633 -20.52 -7.43 -8.51
CA ASN A 633 -19.89 -7.50 -9.83
C ASN A 633 -20.93 -7.69 -10.96
N PHE A 634 -21.94 -8.53 -10.73
CA PHE A 634 -23.07 -8.73 -11.66
C PHE A 634 -23.86 -7.42 -11.87
N TRP A 635 -24.31 -6.79 -10.78
CA TRP A 635 -25.03 -5.51 -10.83
C TRP A 635 -24.21 -4.43 -11.53
N ASN A 636 -22.96 -4.23 -11.15
CA ASN A 636 -22.09 -3.23 -11.78
C ASN A 636 -21.88 -3.52 -13.27
N SER A 637 -21.80 -4.79 -13.68
CA SER A 637 -21.73 -5.17 -15.10
C SER A 637 -23.00 -4.78 -15.85
N LEU A 638 -24.19 -5.00 -15.29
CA LEU A 638 -25.45 -4.53 -15.87
C LEU A 638 -25.47 -2.99 -15.97
N GLN A 639 -25.07 -2.28 -14.92
CA GLN A 639 -25.03 -0.82 -14.91
C GLN A 639 -24.06 -0.25 -15.96
N VAL A 640 -22.87 -0.86 -16.15
CA VAL A 640 -21.92 -0.49 -17.22
C VAL A 640 -22.51 -0.76 -18.60
N CYS A 641 -23.14 -1.91 -18.82
CA CYS A 641 -23.79 -2.23 -20.09
C CYS A 641 -25.10 -1.45 -20.33
N ASN A 642 -25.54 -0.60 -19.38
CA ASN A 642 -26.84 0.05 -19.37
C ASN A 642 -28.00 -0.94 -19.58
N LEU A 643 -27.92 -2.09 -18.91
CA LEU A 643 -28.97 -3.10 -18.84
C LEU A 643 -29.80 -2.90 -17.57
N ASP A 644 -31.11 -3.08 -17.72
CA ASP A 644 -32.07 -3.05 -16.62
C ASP A 644 -32.32 -4.47 -16.07
N LEU A 645 -32.73 -4.54 -14.81
CA LEU A 645 -32.96 -5.77 -14.07
C LEU A 645 -34.34 -5.71 -13.43
N GLU A 646 -35.26 -6.56 -13.88
CA GLU A 646 -36.64 -6.61 -13.38
C GLU A 646 -36.76 -7.20 -11.97
N LEU A 647 -35.71 -7.88 -11.50
CA LEU A 647 -35.61 -8.44 -10.16
C LEU A 647 -34.93 -7.45 -9.20
N GLU A 648 -35.65 -7.08 -8.14
CA GLU A 648 -35.09 -6.34 -7.00
C GLU A 648 -33.84 -7.04 -6.43
N LEU A 649 -32.80 -6.27 -6.10
CA LEU A 649 -31.54 -6.83 -5.60
C LEU A 649 -31.71 -7.65 -4.33
N GLU A 650 -32.63 -7.25 -3.46
CA GLU A 650 -32.97 -7.96 -2.22
C GLU A 650 -33.47 -9.39 -2.47
N LYS A 651 -34.39 -9.56 -3.44
CA LYS A 651 -34.91 -10.88 -3.84
C LYS A 651 -33.81 -11.77 -4.42
N ILE A 652 -32.82 -11.19 -5.09
CA ILE A 652 -31.64 -11.92 -5.57
C ILE A 652 -30.79 -12.40 -4.38
N PHE A 653 -30.52 -11.56 -3.38
CA PHE A 653 -29.84 -11.98 -2.15
C PHE A 653 -30.59 -13.11 -1.42
N GLU A 654 -31.90 -12.97 -1.23
CA GLU A 654 -32.74 -14.00 -0.59
C GLU A 654 -32.76 -15.34 -1.33
N SER A 655 -32.65 -15.31 -2.67
CA SER A 655 -32.65 -16.51 -3.51
C SER A 655 -31.37 -17.35 -3.35
N ILE A 656 -30.26 -16.73 -2.92
CA ILE A 656 -29.01 -17.44 -2.68
C ILE A 656 -28.99 -18.00 -1.25
N SER A 657 -28.56 -19.24 -1.15
CA SER A 657 -28.33 -19.94 0.11
C SER A 657 -27.04 -20.74 0.02
N PHE A 658 -26.48 -21.10 1.18
CA PHE A 658 -25.32 -21.98 1.29
C PHE A 658 -25.64 -23.19 2.19
N GLN A 659 -24.82 -24.22 2.07
CA GLN A 659 -24.78 -25.35 3.01
C GLN A 659 -23.60 -25.14 3.96
N ASP A 660 -23.75 -25.51 5.23
CA ASP A 660 -22.65 -25.48 6.18
C ASP A 660 -21.74 -26.72 6.04
N HIS A 661 -20.61 -26.72 6.75
CA HIS A 661 -19.66 -27.82 6.83
C HIS A 661 -20.23 -29.15 7.36
N GLN A 662 -21.47 -29.18 7.85
CA GLN A 662 -22.20 -30.37 8.29
C GLN A 662 -23.15 -30.89 7.19
N GLY A 663 -23.19 -30.21 6.03
CA GLY A 663 -24.14 -30.46 4.94
C GLY A 663 -25.56 -30.00 5.27
N LYS A 664 -25.76 -29.24 6.35
CA LYS A 664 -27.09 -28.78 6.75
C LYS A 664 -27.50 -27.60 5.87
N ALA A 665 -28.72 -27.71 5.35
CA ALA A 665 -29.18 -26.86 4.26
C ALA A 665 -29.68 -25.48 4.74
N GLN A 666 -29.22 -24.44 4.05
CA GLN A 666 -29.85 -23.14 3.86
C GLN A 666 -30.04 -22.25 5.10
N LYS A 667 -28.98 -21.49 5.41
CA LYS A 667 -29.18 -20.07 5.69
C LYS A 667 -29.24 -19.30 4.36
N ARG A 668 -30.11 -18.29 4.27
CA ARG A 668 -30.14 -17.33 3.14
C ARG A 668 -28.96 -16.35 3.25
N ILE A 669 -28.52 -15.79 2.14
CA ILE A 669 -27.59 -14.66 2.15
C ILE A 669 -28.35 -13.40 2.60
N LEU A 670 -27.75 -12.64 3.52
CA LEU A 670 -28.32 -11.40 4.03
C LEU A 670 -28.00 -10.26 3.04
N PRO A 671 -28.98 -9.43 2.64
CA PRO A 671 -28.70 -8.24 1.85
C PRO A 671 -27.75 -7.27 2.59
N PRO A 672 -26.97 -6.45 1.87
CA PRO A 672 -26.17 -5.39 2.47
C PRO A 672 -27.07 -4.32 3.11
N LYS A 673 -26.54 -3.53 4.04
CA LYS A 673 -27.27 -2.43 4.70
C LYS A 673 -27.75 -1.34 3.72
N TYR A 674 -27.14 -1.26 2.53
CA TYR A 674 -27.43 -0.26 1.51
C TYR A 674 -27.57 -0.92 0.14
N LEU A 675 -28.74 -0.77 -0.48
CA LEU A 675 -29.10 -1.35 -1.78
C LEU A 675 -29.23 -0.24 -2.84
N PRO A 676 -28.46 -0.25 -3.96
CA PRO A 676 -28.43 0.83 -4.97
C PRO A 676 -29.77 1.22 -5.61
N ASP A 677 -30.70 0.27 -5.70
CA ASP A 677 -32.07 0.44 -6.19
C ASP A 677 -33.00 1.10 -5.14
N GLN A 678 -32.87 0.74 -3.86
CA GLN A 678 -33.69 1.27 -2.77
C GLN A 678 -33.12 2.57 -2.14
N ASP A 679 -31.83 2.59 -1.81
CA ASP A 679 -31.17 3.58 -0.95
C ASP A 679 -30.49 4.75 -1.70
N LYS A 680 -30.79 4.95 -2.99
CA LYS A 680 -30.03 5.87 -3.89
C LYS A 680 -29.71 7.24 -3.28
N ARG A 681 -30.64 7.86 -2.54
CA ARG A 681 -30.42 9.15 -1.83
C ARG A 681 -29.43 9.05 -0.67
N VAL A 682 -29.51 7.99 0.14
CA VAL A 682 -28.61 7.74 1.27
C VAL A 682 -27.21 7.42 0.76
N ILE A 683 -27.10 6.55 -0.24
CA ILE A 683 -25.85 6.20 -0.91
C ILE A 683 -25.19 7.45 -1.51
N GLN A 684 -25.94 8.31 -2.18
CA GLN A 684 -25.42 9.56 -2.74
C GLN A 684 -24.89 10.50 -1.64
N LYS A 685 -25.63 10.69 -0.54
CA LYS A 685 -25.19 11.50 0.61
C LYS A 685 -23.90 10.96 1.22
N PHE A 686 -23.85 9.68 1.58
CA PHE A 686 -22.67 9.08 2.19
C PHE A 686 -21.47 8.99 1.23
N THR A 687 -21.69 8.85 -0.08
CA THR A 687 -20.61 8.96 -1.08
C THR A 687 -20.05 10.39 -1.17
N SER A 688 -20.91 11.41 -1.06
CA SER A 688 -20.51 12.84 -0.99
C SER A 688 -19.64 13.11 0.24
N LEU A 689 -20.06 12.58 1.40
CA LEU A 689 -19.33 12.68 2.67
C LEU A 689 -18.01 11.88 2.66
N TRP A 690 -17.97 10.74 1.97
CA TRP A 690 -16.73 9.97 1.78
C TRP A 690 -15.74 10.72 0.87
N ALA A 691 -16.22 11.37 -0.19
CA ALA A 691 -15.40 12.23 -1.04
C ALA A 691 -14.80 13.41 -0.26
N TRP A 692 -15.57 14.03 0.66
CA TRP A 692 -15.06 15.03 1.60
C TRP A 692 -13.96 14.44 2.51
N HIS A 693 -14.23 13.31 3.18
CA HIS A 693 -13.27 12.65 4.08
C HIS A 693 -11.99 12.20 3.36
N LEU A 694 -12.10 11.79 2.09
CA LEU A 694 -10.96 11.47 1.22
C LEU A 694 -10.11 12.71 0.90
N SER A 695 -10.74 13.86 0.69
CA SER A 695 -10.08 15.15 0.49
C SER A 695 -9.36 15.62 1.76
N GLU A 696 -10.03 15.60 2.91
CA GLU A 696 -9.46 15.98 4.22
C GLU A 696 -8.29 15.07 4.63
N ALA A 697 -8.38 13.76 4.33
CA ALA A 697 -7.31 12.81 4.57
C ALA A 697 -6.13 12.99 3.58
N GLU A 698 -6.39 13.36 2.32
CA GLU A 698 -5.33 13.68 1.35
C GLU A 698 -4.64 15.01 1.70
N ALA A 699 -5.38 16.03 2.11
CA ALA A 699 -4.82 17.30 2.58
C ALA A 699 -3.78 17.07 3.69
N PHE A 700 -4.08 16.20 4.65
CA PHE A 700 -3.18 15.83 5.75
C PHE A 700 -2.16 14.74 5.40
N PHE A 701 -2.36 13.89 4.40
CA PHE A 701 -1.41 12.83 4.04
C PHE A 701 -0.10 13.40 3.47
N ILE A 702 1.05 12.91 3.97
CA ILE A 702 2.38 13.32 3.51
C ILE A 702 3.10 12.13 2.88
N THR A 703 3.37 12.20 1.58
CA THR A 703 4.09 11.15 0.85
C THR A 703 5.58 11.12 1.23
N LEU A 704 5.95 10.09 2.00
CA LEU A 704 7.31 9.81 2.44
C LEU A 704 7.98 8.71 1.58
N PRO A 705 9.25 8.89 1.12
CA PRO A 705 9.93 7.91 0.29
C PRO A 705 10.43 6.69 1.09
N LYS A 706 10.58 5.55 0.40
CA LYS A 706 11.08 4.27 0.96
C LYS A 706 12.40 4.41 1.73
N THR A 707 13.22 5.38 1.34
CA THR A 707 14.61 5.57 1.76
C THR A 707 14.79 6.14 3.16
N ILE A 708 13.76 6.68 3.81
CA ILE A 708 13.83 7.08 5.23
C ILE A 708 14.16 5.85 6.10
N SER A 709 13.41 4.77 5.88
CA SER A 709 13.52 3.51 6.62
C SER A 709 14.91 2.86 6.49
N THR A 710 15.63 3.08 5.38
CA THR A 710 17.00 2.55 5.18
C THR A 710 18.10 3.51 5.64
N ARG A 711 17.90 4.84 5.60
CA ARG A 711 18.88 5.83 6.08
C ARG A 711 19.03 5.78 7.61
N ASN A 712 17.94 5.68 8.34
CA ASN A 712 17.96 5.74 9.81
C ASN A 712 18.64 4.52 10.47
N LEU A 713 18.78 3.39 9.76
CA LEU A 713 19.54 2.22 10.21
C LEU A 713 21.06 2.32 10.01
N LYS A 714 21.55 3.29 9.22
CA LYS A 714 22.97 3.39 8.81
C LYS A 714 23.74 4.59 9.38
N ARG A 715 23.08 5.53 10.07
CA ARG A 715 23.78 6.67 10.69
C ARG A 715 24.57 6.19 11.92
N PRO A 716 25.91 6.36 11.97
CA PRO A 716 26.67 6.07 13.19
C PRO A 716 26.24 7.03 14.31
N ARG A 717 26.29 6.56 15.57
CA ARG A 717 26.03 7.43 16.72
C ARG A 717 27.07 8.56 16.76
N PRO A 718 26.68 9.84 16.84
CA PRO A 718 27.62 10.96 16.83
C PRO A 718 28.44 10.97 18.14
N SER A 719 29.72 10.64 18.04
CA SER A 719 30.68 10.74 19.15
C SER A 719 31.23 12.17 19.26
N ASN A 720 30.83 12.90 20.29
CA ASN A 720 31.42 14.17 20.75
C ASN A 720 31.75 15.22 19.67
N ILE A 721 30.77 16.06 19.31
CA ILE A 721 31.01 17.34 18.63
C ILE A 721 30.39 18.46 19.47
N ALA A 722 31.15 19.54 19.70
CA ALA A 722 30.73 20.64 20.55
C ALA A 722 30.26 21.86 19.74
N LEU A 723 29.11 22.42 20.16
CA LEU A 723 28.69 23.83 20.07
C LEU A 723 29.10 24.64 18.83
N LEU A 724 28.13 24.81 17.92
CA LEU A 724 27.76 26.11 17.37
C LEU A 724 26.31 26.02 16.87
N GLN A 725 25.37 26.74 17.52
CA GLN A 725 23.96 26.77 17.14
C GLN A 725 23.37 28.16 17.34
N THR A 726 22.61 28.63 16.34
CA THR A 726 21.63 29.70 16.47
C THR A 726 20.22 29.08 16.49
N PRO A 727 19.28 29.57 17.32
CA PRO A 727 17.94 28.99 17.39
C PRO A 727 17.14 29.32 16.13
N PHE A 728 16.41 28.33 15.60
CA PHE A 728 15.49 28.51 14.48
C PHE A 728 14.06 28.70 15.01
N THR A 729 13.65 29.95 15.20
CA THR A 729 12.26 30.28 15.59
C THR A 729 11.32 30.15 14.40
N LEU A 730 10.30 29.30 14.52
CA LEU A 730 9.15 29.30 13.61
C LEU A 730 8.37 30.63 13.73
N PRO A 731 7.77 31.15 12.65
CA PRO A 731 7.05 32.42 12.66
C PRO A 731 5.71 32.30 13.41
N SER A 732 5.70 32.63 14.70
CA SER A 732 4.49 32.78 15.50
C SER A 732 3.83 34.13 15.22
N GLY A 733 2.89 34.17 14.27
CA GLY A 733 2.32 35.42 13.74
C GLY A 733 0.83 35.37 13.41
N ILE A 734 -0.02 35.19 14.42
CA ILE A 734 -1.46 35.53 14.35
C ILE A 734 -1.80 36.37 15.60
N PRO A 735 -2.38 37.57 15.46
CA PRO A 735 -2.76 38.40 16.61
C PRO A 735 -3.97 37.78 17.33
N ALA A 736 -3.89 37.67 18.65
CA ALA A 736 -4.99 37.17 19.46
C ALA A 736 -6.08 38.24 19.63
N LEU A 737 -7.33 37.88 19.34
CA LEU A 737 -8.50 38.64 19.81
C LEU A 737 -8.59 38.51 21.33
N GLN A 738 -8.30 39.60 22.04
CA GLN A 738 -8.61 39.78 23.45
C GLN A 738 -9.82 40.70 23.58
N ASP A 739 -10.82 40.30 24.35
CA ASP A 739 -11.69 41.26 25.02
C ASP A 739 -12.27 40.72 26.34
N ILE A 740 -12.16 41.55 27.37
CA ILE A 740 -12.95 41.65 28.60
C ILE A 740 -13.38 40.34 29.33
N ALA A 741 -12.62 40.00 30.38
CA ALA A 741 -13.19 39.63 31.67
C ALA A 741 -12.17 39.97 32.80
N ALA A 742 -12.58 40.75 33.80
CA ALA A 742 -11.72 41.17 34.90
C ALA A 742 -12.16 40.56 36.25
N GLY A 743 -11.20 40.07 37.04
CA GLY A 743 -11.38 39.53 38.38
C GLY A 743 -10.03 39.44 39.11
N PRO A 744 -9.94 39.76 40.42
CA PRO A 744 -8.68 40.18 41.03
C PRO A 744 -7.75 39.05 41.51
N SER A 745 -6.52 39.45 41.83
CA SER A 745 -5.39 38.63 42.26
C SER A 745 -5.43 38.18 43.72
N SER A 746 -4.59 37.18 44.03
CA SER A 746 -4.04 36.96 45.37
C SER A 746 -2.58 36.51 45.26
N ASP A 747 -1.64 37.33 45.73
CA ASP A 747 -0.21 37.08 45.62
C ASP A 747 0.29 35.98 46.58
N ILE A 748 1.16 35.09 46.10
CA ILE A 748 2.14 34.38 46.93
C ILE A 748 3.49 34.38 46.21
N SER A 749 4.46 35.12 46.77
CA SER A 749 5.86 35.09 46.36
C SER A 749 6.66 34.13 47.26
N MET A 750 7.49 33.28 46.66
CA MET A 750 8.54 32.52 47.36
C MET A 750 9.78 32.41 46.47
N GLU A 751 10.93 32.85 46.98
CA GLU A 751 12.24 32.75 46.33
C GLU A 751 12.86 31.33 46.47
N PRO A 752 13.75 30.91 45.56
CA PRO A 752 14.37 29.59 45.59
C PRO A 752 15.61 29.52 46.52
N PRO A 753 15.73 28.53 47.42
CA PRO A 753 16.94 28.34 48.21
C PRO A 753 18.08 27.75 47.36
N SER A 754 19.19 28.48 47.27
CA SER A 754 20.42 27.97 46.66
C SER A 754 21.20 27.05 47.61
N SER A 755 21.77 25.95 47.11
CA SER A 755 22.78 25.19 47.87
C SER A 755 23.83 24.54 46.95
N ARG A 756 25.08 24.99 47.05
CA ARG A 756 26.25 24.34 46.44
C ARG A 756 26.65 23.11 47.24
N SER A 757 27.03 22.01 46.58
CA SER A 757 27.87 20.97 47.20
C SER A 757 28.71 20.23 46.15
N SER A 758 29.91 20.73 45.88
CA SER A 758 30.92 20.02 45.11
C SER A 758 31.72 19.05 46.01
N ARG A 759 31.89 17.80 45.59
CA ARG A 759 32.83 16.85 46.22
C ARG A 759 33.73 16.16 45.19
N LYS A 760 34.94 15.83 45.64
CA LYS A 760 36.11 15.53 44.80
C LYS A 760 36.14 14.09 44.31
N ILE A 761 36.74 13.92 43.14
CA ILE A 761 37.23 12.63 42.61
C ILE A 761 38.39 12.13 43.49
N ILE A 762 38.41 10.82 43.82
CA ILE A 762 39.58 10.12 44.36
C ILE A 762 39.68 8.74 43.69
N PRO A 763 40.82 8.35 43.08
CA PRO A 763 40.98 7.06 42.40
C PRO A 763 41.68 5.98 43.25
N LEU A 764 41.11 4.78 43.33
CA LEU A 764 41.71 3.56 43.90
C LEU A 764 41.22 2.32 43.13
N ARG A 765 41.95 1.20 43.03
CA ARG A 765 43.42 0.94 43.09
C ARG A 765 43.66 -0.45 42.49
N LYS A 766 44.81 -0.72 41.86
CA LYS A 766 45.15 -2.05 41.34
C LYS A 766 45.46 -3.04 42.48
N SER A 767 45.06 -4.31 42.35
CA SER A 767 45.50 -5.44 43.17
C SER A 767 45.87 -6.66 42.31
N LYS A 768 46.63 -7.62 42.86
CA LYS A 768 47.23 -8.76 42.12
C LYS A 768 47.00 -10.11 42.84
N LYS A 769 46.55 -11.10 42.05
CA LYS A 769 46.89 -12.55 42.06
C LYS A 769 46.77 -13.42 43.34
N SER A 770 46.58 -14.73 43.06
CA SER A 770 46.67 -15.94 43.92
C SER A 770 45.47 -16.27 44.83
N GLY A 771 45.06 -17.54 44.99
CA GLY A 771 45.64 -18.78 44.43
C GLY A 771 44.76 -20.05 44.53
N LYS A 772 45.24 -21.13 43.88
CA LYS A 772 44.65 -22.48 43.65
C LYS A 772 43.84 -23.13 44.79
N SER A 773 42.81 -23.93 44.43
CA SER A 773 42.72 -25.36 44.82
C SER A 773 41.70 -26.17 43.98
N SER A 774 41.89 -27.51 43.97
CA SER A 774 40.97 -28.63 43.62
C SER A 774 40.00 -28.57 42.43
N ALA A 775 40.17 -29.56 41.55
CA ALA A 775 39.44 -29.85 40.33
C ALA A 775 37.97 -30.32 40.46
N SER A 776 37.15 -29.92 39.48
CA SER A 776 36.24 -30.81 38.73
C SER A 776 36.27 -30.40 37.26
N LEU A 777 35.99 -31.33 36.34
CA LEU A 777 36.19 -31.14 34.89
C LEU A 777 34.85 -30.88 34.17
N ASP A 778 34.32 -29.68 34.34
CA ASP A 778 33.27 -29.12 33.47
C ASP A 778 33.90 -28.04 32.57
N VAL A 779 33.57 -28.05 31.29
CA VAL A 779 34.10 -27.09 30.31
C VAL A 779 33.18 -25.87 30.23
N PRO A 780 33.58 -24.69 30.73
CA PRO A 780 32.81 -23.48 30.51
C PRO A 780 32.94 -23.05 29.05
N ALA A 781 31.80 -22.76 28.40
CA ALA A 781 31.78 -22.19 27.05
C ALA A 781 32.21 -20.71 27.08
N SER A 782 33.51 -20.46 27.26
CA SER A 782 34.10 -19.13 27.15
C SER A 782 33.88 -18.59 25.73
N GLY A 783 33.32 -17.38 25.62
CA GLY A 783 32.88 -16.82 24.35
C GLY A 783 33.98 -16.81 23.28
N ILE A 784 33.74 -17.51 22.17
CA ILE A 784 34.55 -17.41 20.96
C ILE A 784 34.23 -16.05 20.32
N SER A 785 35.01 -15.03 20.67
CA SER A 785 35.13 -13.85 19.83
C SER A 785 35.73 -14.29 18.49
N GLU A 786 35.08 -13.98 17.36
CA GLU A 786 35.63 -14.24 16.04
C GLU A 786 36.98 -13.52 15.90
N GLN A 787 38.07 -14.28 15.95
CA GLN A 787 39.41 -13.73 15.74
C GLN A 787 39.60 -13.56 14.23
N VAL A 788 39.68 -12.31 13.79
CA VAL A 788 39.94 -11.98 12.38
C VAL A 788 41.42 -12.20 12.11
N TYR A 789 41.75 -13.34 11.48
CA TYR A 789 43.11 -13.65 11.05
C TYR A 789 43.46 -12.94 9.74
N GLU A 790 44.68 -12.41 9.64
CA GLU A 790 45.20 -11.80 8.42
C GLU A 790 45.79 -12.90 7.51
N VAL A 791 45.49 -12.87 6.21
CA VAL A 791 46.08 -13.78 5.21
C VAL A 791 47.46 -13.28 4.83
N GLU A 792 48.46 -14.17 4.87
CA GLU A 792 49.84 -13.87 4.49
C GLU A 792 50.09 -14.07 2.99
N GLU A 793 49.65 -15.22 2.48
CA GLU A 793 49.95 -15.69 1.12
C GLU A 793 48.86 -16.66 0.65
N ILE A 794 48.58 -16.66 -0.65
CA ILE A 794 47.76 -17.67 -1.32
C ILE A 794 48.70 -18.66 -2.00
N LEU A 795 48.68 -19.92 -1.55
CA LEU A 795 49.65 -20.94 -1.94
C LEU A 795 49.24 -21.67 -3.22
N THR A 796 47.95 -22.00 -3.33
CA THR A 796 47.40 -22.76 -4.45
C THR A 796 45.89 -22.53 -4.57
N HIS A 797 45.29 -22.97 -5.68
CA HIS A 797 43.86 -22.91 -5.93
C HIS A 797 43.35 -24.24 -6.47
N LYS A 798 42.06 -24.51 -6.31
CA LYS A 798 41.37 -25.65 -6.89
C LYS A 798 40.02 -25.22 -7.45
N ARG A 799 39.56 -25.92 -8.48
CA ARG A 799 38.22 -25.76 -9.02
C ARG A 799 37.29 -26.80 -8.39
N ASN A 800 36.19 -26.36 -7.82
CA ASN A 800 35.19 -27.22 -7.18
C ASN A 800 34.23 -27.82 -8.22
N GLY A 801 33.46 -28.84 -7.82
CA GLY A 801 32.58 -29.60 -8.73
C GLY A 801 31.40 -28.80 -9.31
N ASP A 802 31.03 -27.67 -8.69
CA ASP A 802 30.06 -26.69 -9.20
C ASP A 802 30.68 -25.71 -10.22
N GLY A 803 31.99 -25.80 -10.45
CA GLY A 803 32.75 -24.90 -11.32
C GLY A 803 33.30 -23.65 -10.64
N SER A 804 33.02 -23.43 -9.34
CA SER A 804 33.61 -22.36 -8.52
C SER A 804 35.09 -22.63 -8.21
N TYR A 805 35.76 -21.68 -7.56
CA TYR A 805 37.14 -21.81 -7.09
C TYR A 805 37.22 -21.68 -5.57
N SER A 806 38.19 -22.38 -4.99
CA SER A 806 38.66 -22.15 -3.62
C SER A 806 40.18 -22.01 -3.63
N TRP A 807 40.70 -21.22 -2.70
CA TRP A 807 42.12 -20.92 -2.56
C TRP A 807 42.65 -21.41 -1.22
N CYS A 808 43.88 -21.94 -1.23
CA CYS A 808 44.59 -22.37 -0.03
C CYS A 808 45.42 -21.20 0.50
N VAL A 809 45.03 -20.61 1.63
CA VAL A 809 45.73 -19.51 2.29
C VAL A 809 46.69 -20.00 3.37
N ARG A 810 47.79 -19.27 3.59
CA ARG A 810 48.58 -19.30 4.84
C ARG A 810 48.15 -18.12 5.72
N TRP A 811 47.96 -18.35 7.01
CA TRP A 811 47.63 -17.29 7.97
C TRP A 811 48.89 -16.61 8.51
N LYS A 812 48.85 -15.29 8.67
CA LYS A 812 50.02 -14.46 8.98
C LYS A 812 50.63 -14.80 10.35
N GLY A 813 51.85 -15.31 10.33
CA GLY A 813 52.56 -15.78 11.53
C GLY A 813 52.14 -17.16 12.05
N TYR A 814 51.39 -17.94 11.27
CA TYR A 814 51.02 -19.33 11.59
C TYR A 814 51.44 -20.28 10.47
N ASN A 815 51.86 -21.50 10.83
CA ASN A 815 52.19 -22.54 9.84
C ASN A 815 50.95 -23.26 9.27
N GLU A 816 49.76 -22.86 9.69
CA GLU A 816 48.49 -23.47 9.31
C GLU A 816 47.96 -22.93 7.97
N THR A 817 47.20 -23.76 7.26
CA THR A 817 46.63 -23.42 5.96
C THR A 817 45.17 -23.83 5.86
N ALA A 818 44.37 -23.04 5.14
CA ALA A 818 42.92 -23.24 5.03
C ALA A 818 42.44 -23.05 3.58
N TRP A 819 41.41 -23.81 3.18
CA TRP A 819 40.76 -23.65 1.87
C TRP A 819 39.52 -22.75 2.01
N LEU A 820 39.55 -21.58 1.39
CA LEU A 820 38.49 -20.56 1.46
C LEU A 820 37.88 -20.26 0.08
N GLY A 821 36.61 -19.85 0.06
CA GLY A 821 35.88 -19.37 -1.12
C GLY A 821 36.08 -17.87 -1.39
N ASP A 822 35.55 -17.38 -2.51
CA ASP A 822 35.75 -15.99 -2.96
C ASP A 822 35.22 -14.96 -1.96
N LYS A 823 34.04 -15.21 -1.38
CA LYS A 823 33.39 -14.34 -0.39
C LYS A 823 34.10 -14.29 0.97
N GLU A 824 34.86 -15.32 1.32
CA GLU A 824 35.56 -15.41 2.60
C GLU A 824 36.89 -14.62 2.57
N LEU A 825 37.39 -14.34 1.37
CA LEU A 825 38.64 -13.64 1.11
C LEU A 825 38.46 -12.12 0.82
N GLY A 826 37.26 -11.57 1.03
CA GLY A 826 36.96 -10.16 0.74
C GLY A 826 37.87 -9.16 1.47
N ASN A 827 38.36 -9.52 2.67
CA ASN A 827 39.30 -8.69 3.45
C ASN A 827 40.74 -8.68 2.89
N CYS A 828 41.08 -9.56 1.94
CA CYS A 828 42.41 -9.66 1.32
C CYS A 828 42.34 -9.65 -0.21
N ILE A 829 41.40 -8.87 -0.77
CA ILE A 829 41.08 -8.84 -2.21
C ILE A 829 42.29 -8.52 -3.11
N GLU A 830 43.27 -7.75 -2.64
CA GLU A 830 44.52 -7.50 -3.38
C GLU A 830 45.40 -8.74 -3.56
N LEU A 831 45.59 -9.55 -2.51
CA LEU A 831 46.36 -10.80 -2.61
C LEU A 831 45.67 -11.76 -3.56
N LEU A 832 44.33 -11.84 -3.46
CA LEU A 832 43.50 -12.67 -4.33
C LEU A 832 43.54 -12.20 -5.79
N TYR A 833 43.51 -10.90 -6.06
CA TYR A 833 43.67 -10.36 -7.40
C TYR A 833 45.06 -10.69 -7.98
N LYS A 834 46.15 -10.36 -7.25
CA LYS A 834 47.53 -10.63 -7.67
C LYS A 834 47.77 -12.11 -7.95
N TYR A 835 47.25 -13.00 -7.10
CA TYR A 835 47.32 -14.44 -7.30
C TYR A 835 46.52 -14.90 -8.53
N ASN A 836 45.28 -14.42 -8.69
CA ASN A 836 44.42 -14.79 -9.82
C ASN A 836 44.96 -14.29 -11.16
N GLU A 837 45.54 -13.10 -11.20
CA GLU A 837 46.20 -12.54 -12.39
C GLU A 837 47.42 -13.38 -12.80
N ALA A 838 48.33 -13.67 -11.85
CA ALA A 838 49.50 -14.52 -12.10
C ALA A 838 49.15 -15.94 -12.56
N ASN A 839 48.04 -16.51 -12.04
CA ASN A 839 47.56 -17.86 -12.38
C ASN A 839 46.50 -17.87 -13.50
N LYS A 840 46.17 -16.72 -14.09
CA LYS A 840 45.17 -16.55 -15.17
C LYS A 840 43.74 -17.06 -14.82
N ILE A 841 43.34 -16.92 -13.56
CA ILE A 841 42.05 -17.37 -13.02
C ILE A 841 41.01 -16.25 -13.19
N SER A 842 40.03 -16.44 -14.09
CA SER A 842 38.96 -15.46 -14.30
C SER A 842 37.81 -15.66 -13.31
N VAL A 843 37.73 -14.80 -12.29
CA VAL A 843 36.66 -14.80 -11.27
C VAL A 843 35.75 -13.59 -11.48
N LYS A 844 34.45 -13.81 -11.69
CA LYS A 844 33.50 -12.78 -12.12
C LYS A 844 33.02 -11.83 -11.01
N SER A 845 33.11 -12.24 -9.74
CA SER A 845 32.69 -11.44 -8.58
C SER A 845 33.67 -10.30 -8.27
N ILE A 846 34.96 -10.64 -8.14
CA ILE A 846 36.03 -9.76 -7.65
C ILE A 846 36.19 -8.48 -8.50
N ASN A 847 36.12 -8.62 -9.83
CA ASN A 847 36.32 -7.48 -10.74
C ASN A 847 35.20 -6.43 -10.67
N ALA A 848 34.06 -6.73 -10.02
CA ALA A 848 32.99 -5.74 -9.81
C ALA A 848 33.28 -4.81 -8.62
N GLU A 849 33.86 -5.33 -7.53
CA GLU A 849 34.11 -4.55 -6.31
C GLU A 849 35.36 -3.67 -6.42
N ILE A 850 36.39 -4.11 -7.14
CA ILE A 850 37.60 -3.31 -7.40
C ILE A 850 37.24 -2.05 -8.19
N ASN A 851 36.44 -2.17 -9.25
CA ASN A 851 36.00 -1.03 -10.07
C ASN A 851 35.16 -0.01 -9.27
N ALA A 852 34.35 -0.48 -8.33
CA ALA A 852 33.57 0.39 -7.43
C ALA A 852 34.46 1.14 -6.39
N THR A 853 35.70 0.69 -6.20
CA THR A 853 36.64 1.26 -5.22
C THR A 853 37.61 2.24 -5.88
N SER A 854 38.09 1.95 -7.09
CA SER A 854 39.08 2.77 -7.80
C SER A 854 38.58 4.19 -8.15
N GLU A 855 37.30 4.34 -8.51
CA GLU A 855 36.70 5.65 -8.85
C GLU A 855 36.69 6.65 -7.67
N SER A 856 36.89 6.18 -6.44
CA SER A 856 36.81 7.04 -5.23
C SER A 856 38.09 7.80 -4.87
N THR A 857 39.25 7.46 -5.48
CA THR A 857 40.56 7.82 -4.91
C THR A 857 41.38 8.84 -5.73
N GLN A 858 41.01 9.17 -6.98
CA GLN A 858 41.84 10.03 -7.85
C GLN A 858 41.17 11.34 -8.31
N GLU A 859 40.93 12.29 -7.41
CA GLU A 859 40.91 13.73 -7.77
C GLU A 859 41.04 14.68 -6.55
N LYS A 860 42.25 15.23 -6.27
CA LYS A 860 42.46 16.43 -5.39
C LYS A 860 43.92 16.95 -5.23
N ILE A 861 44.63 17.24 -6.33
CA ILE A 861 45.90 18.01 -6.28
C ILE A 861 45.94 19.04 -7.45
N GLY A 862 45.14 20.10 -7.42
CA GLY A 862 45.64 21.46 -7.15
C GLY A 862 45.88 22.27 -8.44
N PRO A 863 46.22 23.58 -8.42
CA PRO A 863 46.23 24.56 -7.33
C PRO A 863 45.17 25.68 -7.49
N LYS A 864 45.09 26.62 -6.53
CA LYS A 864 44.21 27.83 -6.58
C LYS A 864 45.03 29.11 -6.80
N ALA A 865 44.56 30.06 -7.62
CA ALA A 865 44.68 31.52 -7.37
C ALA A 865 43.95 32.41 -8.42
N LYS A 866 43.55 33.62 -7.99
CA LYS A 866 43.25 34.83 -8.80
C LYS A 866 42.14 34.79 -9.88
N ARG A 867 40.88 34.85 -9.45
CA ARG A 867 40.01 36.03 -9.76
C ARG A 867 38.86 36.15 -8.75
N ARG A 868 38.52 37.39 -8.38
CA ARG A 868 37.37 37.75 -7.51
C ARG A 868 36.88 39.12 -8.01
N GLN A 869 35.56 39.32 -8.09
CA GLN A 869 34.89 40.49 -8.69
C GLN A 869 35.16 40.62 -10.21
N ALA A 870 34.22 41.04 -11.06
CA ALA A 870 32.90 41.63 -10.83
C ALA A 870 31.76 40.79 -11.45
N GLY A 871 30.50 41.24 -11.31
CA GLY A 871 29.37 40.64 -12.01
C GLY A 871 29.43 40.97 -13.51
N SER A 872 29.28 39.94 -14.35
CA SER A 872 29.09 40.07 -15.79
C SER A 872 27.75 39.44 -16.15
N SER A 873 26.82 40.23 -16.66
CA SER A 873 25.66 39.70 -17.37
C SER A 873 26.18 38.95 -18.60
N VAL A 874 25.99 37.64 -18.67
CA VAL A 874 26.18 36.90 -19.94
C VAL A 874 25.25 37.53 -20.96
N SER A 875 25.81 38.05 -22.04
CA SER A 875 25.02 38.80 -23.00
C SER A 875 24.07 37.86 -23.74
N LEU A 876 22.90 38.38 -24.13
CA LEU A 876 21.98 37.62 -24.98
C LEU A 876 22.66 37.20 -26.29
N ALA A 877 23.63 37.98 -26.78
CA ALA A 877 24.44 37.67 -27.96
C ALA A 877 25.37 36.46 -27.76
N GLU A 878 25.95 36.24 -26.57
CA GLU A 878 26.74 35.04 -26.27
C GLU A 878 25.84 33.79 -26.22
N ASN A 879 24.69 33.88 -25.54
CA ASN A 879 23.71 32.79 -25.50
C ASN A 879 23.12 32.49 -26.89
N LEU A 880 22.89 33.51 -27.72
CA LEU A 880 22.43 33.35 -29.10
C LEU A 880 23.52 32.79 -30.01
N LYS A 881 24.79 33.17 -29.82
CA LYS A 881 25.89 32.52 -30.54
C LYS A 881 25.98 31.04 -30.17
N THR A 882 25.90 30.71 -28.88
CA THR A 882 25.85 29.31 -28.43
C THR A 882 24.61 28.57 -28.95
N LEU A 883 23.54 29.27 -29.36
CA LEU A 883 22.39 28.68 -30.07
C LEU A 883 22.66 28.49 -31.58
N ASP A 884 23.28 29.46 -32.25
CA ASP A 884 23.74 29.31 -33.65
C ASP A 884 24.73 28.14 -33.78
N ASP A 885 25.75 28.08 -32.90
CA ASP A 885 26.72 26.98 -32.81
C ASP A 885 26.03 25.62 -32.49
N LEU A 886 24.79 25.62 -31.96
CA LEU A 886 23.96 24.44 -31.67
C LEU A 886 22.95 24.08 -32.77
N PHE A 887 22.76 24.96 -33.76
CA PHE A 887 21.89 24.76 -34.92
C PHE A 887 22.64 24.74 -36.25
N ASP A 888 23.97 24.88 -36.23
CA ASP A 888 24.83 24.60 -37.38
C ASP A 888 24.63 23.14 -37.82
N LEU A 889 23.99 22.99 -38.98
CA LEU A 889 23.77 21.69 -39.61
C LEU A 889 25.07 20.96 -39.90
N THR A 890 26.18 21.67 -40.12
CA THR A 890 27.52 21.09 -40.33
C THR A 890 28.02 20.43 -39.06
N HIS A 891 27.90 21.08 -37.90
CA HIS A 891 28.27 20.50 -36.61
C HIS A 891 27.34 19.34 -36.20
N LEU A 892 26.06 19.40 -36.56
CA LEU A 892 25.11 18.31 -36.34
C LEU A 892 25.36 17.12 -37.28
N GLU A 893 25.75 17.36 -38.53
CA GLU A 893 26.19 16.29 -39.44
C GLU A 893 27.50 15.67 -38.97
N ASP A 894 28.49 16.46 -38.52
CA ASP A 894 29.73 15.94 -37.93
C ASP A 894 29.48 15.14 -36.65
N GLU A 895 28.61 15.59 -35.74
CA GLU A 895 28.26 14.83 -34.53
C GLU A 895 27.52 13.52 -34.86
N VAL A 896 26.63 13.54 -35.87
CA VAL A 896 26.00 12.32 -36.41
C VAL A 896 27.02 11.39 -37.08
N ASN A 897 27.98 11.91 -37.84
CA ASN A 897 29.04 11.13 -38.48
C ASN A 897 29.99 10.51 -37.44
N ILE A 898 30.35 11.23 -36.39
CA ILE A 898 31.14 10.74 -35.25
C ILE A 898 30.39 9.60 -34.54
N LEU A 899 29.07 9.73 -34.33
CA LEU A 899 28.24 8.69 -33.75
C LEU A 899 28.09 7.47 -34.67
N ASP A 900 27.99 7.66 -35.99
CA ASP A 900 27.90 6.58 -36.96
C ASP A 900 29.24 5.83 -37.10
N ASP A 901 30.40 6.51 -37.06
CA ASP A 901 31.73 5.86 -37.04
C ASP A 901 32.03 5.15 -35.70
N LEU A 902 31.58 5.71 -34.57
CA LEU A 902 31.54 5.01 -33.28
C LEU A 902 30.69 3.73 -33.34
N HIS A 903 29.65 3.70 -34.18
CA HIS A 903 28.79 2.54 -34.35
C HIS A 903 29.30 1.54 -35.40
N ARG A 904 29.94 2.03 -36.48
CA ARG A 904 30.57 1.23 -37.55
C ARG A 904 31.81 0.47 -37.09
N THR A 905 32.45 0.89 -36.00
CA THR A 905 33.63 0.21 -35.41
C THR A 905 33.22 -1.11 -34.73
N PRO A 906 33.42 -2.30 -35.34
CA PRO A 906 32.74 -3.51 -34.92
C PRO A 906 33.52 -4.25 -33.82
N LYS A 907 33.21 -3.94 -32.55
CA LYS A 907 33.65 -4.76 -31.41
C LYS A 907 32.64 -5.91 -31.17
N SER A 908 33.15 -7.07 -30.74
CA SER A 908 32.45 -8.36 -30.89
C SER A 908 31.11 -8.46 -30.14
N ALA A 909 30.34 -9.51 -30.46
CA ALA A 909 29.12 -9.89 -29.76
C ALA A 909 29.26 -10.11 -28.25
N ASP A 910 30.48 -10.09 -27.69
CA ASP A 910 30.74 -10.13 -26.25
C ASP A 910 30.54 -8.77 -25.58
N TYR A 911 30.59 -7.65 -26.31
CA TYR A 911 30.26 -6.32 -25.78
C TYR A 911 28.83 -6.30 -25.21
N PHE A 912 27.87 -6.82 -25.97
CA PHE A 912 26.46 -6.87 -25.58
C PHE A 912 26.12 -7.95 -24.53
N LYS A 913 27.02 -8.91 -24.24
CA LYS A 913 26.88 -9.83 -23.09
C LYS A 913 27.16 -9.16 -21.74
N ASN A 914 27.86 -8.02 -21.75
CA ASN A 914 28.39 -7.37 -20.54
C ASN A 914 27.62 -6.11 -20.12
N ILE A 915 26.55 -5.73 -20.84
CA ILE A 915 25.69 -4.61 -20.42
C ILE A 915 24.91 -5.01 -19.17
N ASN A 916 25.24 -4.38 -18.04
CA ASN A 916 24.49 -4.55 -16.80
C ASN A 916 23.06 -4.01 -16.98
N MET A 917 22.09 -4.92 -17.15
CA MET A 917 20.67 -4.60 -17.23
C MET A 917 20.16 -3.75 -16.06
N GLN A 918 20.72 -3.90 -14.85
CA GLN A 918 20.33 -3.07 -13.72
C GLN A 918 20.81 -1.62 -13.93
N GLY A 919 22.05 -1.40 -14.36
CA GLY A 919 22.54 -0.05 -14.69
C GLY A 919 21.81 0.61 -15.87
N LEU A 920 21.31 -0.18 -16.82
CA LEU A 920 20.44 0.30 -17.90
C LEU A 920 19.04 0.69 -17.36
N VAL A 921 18.45 -0.13 -16.49
CA VAL A 921 17.17 0.14 -15.83
C VAL A 921 17.26 1.29 -14.83
N GLU A 922 18.41 1.50 -14.17
CA GLU A 922 18.64 2.64 -13.27
C GLU A 922 18.80 3.94 -14.06
N LYS A 923 19.52 3.94 -15.20
CA LYS A 923 19.55 5.08 -16.13
C LYS A 923 18.17 5.39 -16.72
N TRP A 924 17.44 4.38 -17.15
CA TRP A 924 16.09 4.57 -17.71
C TRP A 924 15.09 5.01 -16.63
N GLY A 925 15.17 4.47 -15.42
CA GLY A 925 14.41 4.93 -14.26
C GLY A 925 14.71 6.40 -13.92
N GLY A 926 15.98 6.80 -13.96
CA GLY A 926 16.38 8.21 -13.86
C GLY A 926 15.77 9.08 -14.96
N GLN A 927 15.73 8.62 -16.21
CA GLN A 927 15.07 9.34 -17.32
C GLN A 927 13.55 9.41 -17.18
N VAL A 928 12.89 8.37 -16.66
CA VAL A 928 11.45 8.39 -16.36
C VAL A 928 11.16 9.37 -15.22
N GLU A 929 12.01 9.43 -14.19
CA GLU A 929 11.85 10.39 -13.10
C GLU A 929 12.20 11.83 -13.54
N GLU A 930 13.18 12.05 -14.45
CA GLU A 930 13.38 13.34 -15.14
C GLU A 930 12.17 13.75 -15.99
N THR A 931 11.62 12.84 -16.79
CA THR A 931 10.48 13.12 -17.68
C THR A 931 9.21 13.39 -16.87
N ARG A 932 9.02 12.67 -15.76
CA ARG A 932 7.97 12.97 -14.78
C ARG A 932 8.18 14.33 -14.13
N ASN A 933 9.37 14.62 -13.61
CA ASN A 933 9.67 15.91 -12.98
C ASN A 933 9.49 17.08 -13.97
N LEU A 934 9.73 16.85 -15.27
CA LEU A 934 9.42 17.81 -16.34
C LEU A 934 7.91 18.00 -16.54
N GLY A 935 7.11 16.93 -16.51
CA GLY A 935 5.65 17.02 -16.51
C GLY A 935 5.11 17.76 -15.27
N ASP A 936 5.58 17.38 -14.09
CA ASP A 936 5.22 18.02 -12.81
C ASP A 936 5.61 19.52 -12.81
N LEU A 937 6.75 19.91 -13.43
CA LEU A 937 7.15 21.31 -13.67
C LEU A 937 6.23 22.07 -14.64
N LEU A 938 5.86 21.44 -15.77
CA LEU A 938 4.96 22.02 -16.78
C LEU A 938 3.51 22.17 -16.28
N VAL A 939 3.14 21.46 -15.22
CA VAL A 939 1.82 21.52 -14.57
C VAL A 939 1.80 22.51 -13.40
N HIS A 940 2.91 22.75 -12.70
CA HIS A 940 2.91 23.55 -11.46
C HIS A 940 3.41 25.00 -11.56
N GLU A 941 4.13 25.43 -12.61
CA GLU A 941 4.46 26.87 -12.79
C GLU A 941 3.35 27.64 -13.52
N GLU A 942 2.25 27.93 -12.81
CA GLU A 942 1.24 28.89 -13.26
C GLU A 942 1.89 30.29 -13.47
N GLY A 943 2.08 30.66 -14.74
CA GLY A 943 2.51 32.00 -15.15
C GLY A 943 4.00 32.19 -15.44
N LYS A 944 4.85 31.15 -15.36
CA LYS A 944 6.27 31.24 -15.77
C LYS A 944 6.68 30.06 -16.65
N CYS A 945 7.16 30.36 -17.86
CA CYS A 945 7.72 29.37 -18.76
C CYS A 945 9.23 29.20 -18.47
N PRO A 946 9.72 28.01 -18.10
CA PRO A 946 11.16 27.79 -17.87
C PRO A 946 11.98 28.01 -19.14
N SER A 947 12.72 29.13 -19.19
CA SER A 947 13.33 29.70 -20.40
C SER A 947 14.56 28.94 -20.95
N GLY A 948 14.58 27.60 -20.86
CA GLY A 948 15.68 26.74 -21.30
C GLY A 948 15.27 25.39 -21.88
N ILE A 949 13.97 25.06 -21.92
CA ILE A 949 13.45 23.76 -22.37
C ILE A 949 12.70 23.93 -23.70
N SER A 950 13.41 23.83 -24.82
CA SER A 950 12.78 23.83 -26.14
C SER A 950 12.18 22.45 -26.47
N ILE A 951 11.06 22.44 -27.19
CA ILE A 951 10.48 21.23 -27.81
C ILE A 951 11.53 20.49 -28.66
N GLY A 952 12.47 21.21 -29.27
CA GLY A 952 13.62 20.64 -29.97
C GLY A 952 14.46 19.68 -29.12
N LYS A 953 14.74 19.98 -27.85
CA LYS A 953 15.48 19.07 -26.95
C LYS A 953 14.72 17.77 -26.66
N VAL A 954 13.39 17.84 -26.57
CA VAL A 954 12.52 16.67 -26.34
C VAL A 954 12.48 15.79 -27.60
N LEU A 955 12.19 16.40 -28.76
CA LEU A 955 12.13 15.70 -30.04
C LEU A 955 13.50 15.12 -30.46
N LEU A 956 14.60 15.84 -30.23
CA LEU A 956 15.94 15.35 -30.51
C LEU A 956 16.28 14.12 -29.65
N ARG A 957 16.05 14.18 -28.32
CA ARG A 957 16.26 13.02 -27.43
C ARG A 957 15.39 11.81 -27.81
N LEU A 958 14.11 12.02 -28.16
CA LEU A 958 13.24 10.95 -28.65
C LEU A 958 13.77 10.34 -29.96
N LYS A 959 14.31 11.17 -30.87
CA LYS A 959 14.94 10.71 -32.12
C LYS A 959 16.25 9.96 -31.86
N THR A 960 17.06 10.34 -30.87
CA THR A 960 18.22 9.57 -30.41
C THR A 960 17.82 8.18 -29.91
N VAL A 961 16.74 8.07 -29.12
CA VAL A 961 16.20 6.77 -28.67
C VAL A 961 15.68 5.94 -29.84
N GLN A 962 15.05 6.57 -30.85
CA GLN A 962 14.60 5.89 -32.06
C GLN A 962 15.76 5.33 -32.90
N VAL A 963 16.85 6.10 -33.08
CA VAL A 963 18.05 5.68 -33.82
C VAL A 963 18.80 4.56 -33.10
N ALA A 964 18.88 4.61 -31.77
CA ALA A 964 19.48 3.55 -30.95
C ALA A 964 18.74 2.18 -31.00
N LEU A 965 17.55 2.14 -31.62
CA LEU A 965 16.71 0.94 -31.81
C LEU A 965 16.64 0.50 -33.29
N GLY A 966 17.74 0.70 -34.03
CA GLY A 966 17.84 0.58 -35.50
C GLY A 966 17.35 -0.76 -36.12
N PRO A 967 17.03 -0.75 -37.43
CA PRO A 967 16.23 -1.80 -38.06
C PRO A 967 16.93 -3.17 -38.20
N ASP A 968 18.25 -3.23 -38.35
CA ASP A 968 18.99 -4.44 -38.75
C ASP A 968 19.32 -5.45 -37.62
N TYR A 969 18.55 -5.43 -36.52
CA TYR A 969 18.70 -6.40 -35.43
C TYR A 969 18.28 -7.83 -35.84
N ARG A 970 19.24 -8.65 -36.26
CA ARG A 970 19.01 -10.09 -36.53
C ARG A 970 18.68 -10.84 -35.23
N PRO A 971 17.72 -11.80 -35.25
CA PRO A 971 17.12 -12.33 -34.03
C PRO A 971 17.93 -13.43 -33.34
N ILE A 972 17.76 -13.47 -32.02
CA ILE A 972 17.80 -14.67 -31.20
C ILE A 972 16.48 -14.64 -30.42
N ASP A 973 15.69 -15.73 -30.44
CA ASP A 973 14.26 -15.73 -30.08
C ASP A 973 13.93 -15.17 -28.67
N THR A 974 14.87 -15.28 -27.73
CA THR A 974 14.74 -14.73 -26.36
C THR A 974 15.00 -13.22 -26.26
N LEU A 975 15.50 -12.61 -27.33
CA LEU A 975 15.68 -11.16 -27.48
C LEU A 975 14.46 -10.49 -28.11
N GLU A 976 13.76 -11.13 -29.05
CA GLU A 976 12.58 -10.56 -29.73
C GLU A 976 11.53 -10.09 -28.72
N ARG A 977 11.12 -10.96 -27.79
CA ARG A 977 10.16 -10.61 -26.72
C ARG A 977 10.63 -9.47 -25.81
N LYS A 978 11.93 -9.22 -25.72
CA LYS A 978 12.52 -8.12 -24.92
C LYS A 978 12.57 -6.83 -25.72
N VAL A 979 12.97 -6.89 -26.98
CA VAL A 979 12.93 -5.79 -27.94
C VAL A 979 11.48 -5.31 -28.13
N ASP A 980 10.51 -6.22 -28.16
CA ASP A 980 9.08 -5.92 -28.20
C ASP A 980 8.54 -5.24 -26.94
N VAL A 981 9.08 -5.55 -25.76
CA VAL A 981 8.75 -4.85 -24.51
C VAL A 981 9.37 -3.46 -24.51
N ILE A 982 10.61 -3.31 -24.99
CA ILE A 982 11.28 -2.01 -25.13
C ILE A 982 10.54 -1.13 -26.15
N LYS A 983 10.20 -1.67 -27.34
CA LYS A 983 9.41 -0.98 -28.37
C LYS A 983 8.02 -0.59 -27.88
N ARG A 984 7.34 -1.44 -27.08
CA ARG A 984 6.06 -1.09 -26.45
C ARG A 984 6.20 -0.01 -25.39
N SER A 985 7.23 -0.06 -24.56
CA SER A 985 7.50 0.97 -23.54
C SER A 985 7.83 2.31 -24.19
N ALA A 986 8.69 2.34 -25.21
CA ALA A 986 9.01 3.56 -25.96
C ALA A 986 7.78 4.15 -26.66
N LYS A 987 6.91 3.32 -27.26
CA LYS A 987 5.62 3.78 -27.80
C LYS A 987 4.70 4.35 -26.72
N HIS A 988 4.63 3.72 -25.55
CA HIS A 988 3.83 4.19 -24.41
C HIS A 988 4.29 5.58 -23.94
N GLU A 989 5.60 5.80 -23.73
CA GLU A 989 6.11 7.11 -23.31
C GLU A 989 5.91 8.20 -24.38
N ILE A 990 6.02 7.85 -25.67
CA ILE A 990 5.69 8.77 -26.77
C ILE A 990 4.20 9.14 -26.75
N CYS A 991 3.31 8.16 -26.53
CA CYS A 991 1.88 8.42 -26.38
C CYS A 991 1.58 9.29 -25.16
N LEU A 992 2.19 9.04 -24.00
CA LEU A 992 2.02 9.88 -22.81
C LEU A 992 2.49 11.31 -23.06
N ALA A 993 3.66 11.51 -23.68
CA ALA A 993 4.16 12.84 -24.01
C ALA A 993 3.23 13.59 -24.99
N LEU A 994 2.68 12.90 -26.00
CA LEU A 994 1.70 13.47 -26.92
C LEU A 994 0.35 13.78 -26.24
N ILE A 995 -0.09 12.95 -25.29
CA ILE A 995 -1.27 13.22 -24.46
C ILE A 995 -1.03 14.45 -23.59
N SER A 996 0.10 14.56 -22.89
CA SER A 996 0.43 15.76 -22.07
C SER A 996 0.44 17.05 -22.91
N VAL A 997 0.99 17.00 -24.13
CA VAL A 997 0.96 18.13 -25.07
C VAL A 997 -0.47 18.43 -25.52
N TYR A 998 -1.28 17.41 -25.83
CA TYR A 998 -2.68 17.58 -26.20
C TYR A 998 -3.52 18.16 -25.05
N GLU A 999 -3.36 17.67 -23.82
CA GLU A 999 -4.03 18.18 -22.62
C GLU A 999 -3.67 19.65 -22.38
N TRP A 1000 -2.39 20.01 -22.51
CA TRP A 1000 -1.95 21.40 -22.44
C TRP A 1000 -2.62 22.25 -23.53
N TYR A 1001 -2.64 21.83 -24.80
CA TYR A 1001 -3.29 22.59 -25.88
C TYR A 1001 -4.83 22.63 -25.80
N SER A 1002 -5.47 21.64 -25.16
CA SER A 1002 -6.93 21.51 -25.12
C SER A 1002 -7.59 22.10 -23.88
N HIS A 1003 -6.86 22.20 -22.76
CA HIS A 1003 -7.36 22.70 -21.48
C HIS A 1003 -6.52 23.87 -20.94
N THR A 1004 -5.23 23.66 -20.68
CA THR A 1004 -4.37 24.64 -19.99
C THR A 1004 -4.12 25.89 -20.84
N GLY A 1005 -3.81 25.73 -22.12
CA GLY A 1005 -3.56 26.80 -23.09
C GLY A 1005 -4.77 27.73 -23.27
N PRO A 1006 -5.99 27.21 -23.52
CA PRO A 1006 -7.21 28.02 -23.53
C PRO A 1006 -7.46 28.80 -22.24
N LEU A 1007 -7.25 28.18 -21.06
CA LEU A 1007 -7.40 28.86 -19.76
C LEU A 1007 -6.33 29.95 -19.56
N ALA A 1008 -5.07 29.68 -19.91
CA ALA A 1008 -3.99 30.66 -19.86
C ALA A 1008 -4.24 31.83 -20.82
N ALA A 1009 -4.65 31.56 -22.06
CA ALA A 1009 -5.02 32.59 -23.03
C ALA A 1009 -6.22 33.43 -22.55
N GLN A 1010 -7.23 32.80 -21.94
CA GLN A 1010 -8.36 33.50 -21.34
C GLN A 1010 -7.92 34.37 -20.13
N HIS A 1011 -7.03 33.87 -19.28
CA HIS A 1011 -6.48 34.63 -18.15
C HIS A 1011 -5.66 35.83 -18.62
N ILE A 1012 -4.81 35.66 -19.64
CA ILE A 1012 -4.02 36.73 -20.26
C ILE A 1012 -4.94 37.78 -20.89
N ALA A 1013 -5.95 37.36 -21.66
CA ALA A 1013 -6.94 38.25 -22.25
C ALA A 1013 -7.76 39.01 -21.20
N ASN A 1014 -8.24 38.33 -20.16
CA ASN A 1014 -8.94 38.97 -19.03
C ASN A 1014 -8.05 39.98 -18.30
N THR A 1015 -6.78 39.64 -18.07
CA THR A 1015 -5.79 40.52 -17.43
C THR A 1015 -5.52 41.77 -18.27
N TYR A 1016 -5.41 41.61 -19.59
CA TYR A 1016 -5.28 42.71 -20.55
C TYR A 1016 -6.55 43.59 -20.57
N ILE A 1017 -7.74 43.00 -20.61
CA ILE A 1017 -9.02 43.74 -20.62
C ILE A 1017 -9.22 44.54 -19.33
N ALA A 1018 -8.85 43.98 -18.18
CA ALA A 1018 -9.07 44.62 -16.87
C ALA A 1018 -8.01 45.67 -16.48
N ASN A 1019 -6.76 45.53 -16.96
CA ASN A 1019 -5.64 46.37 -16.50
C ASN A 1019 -4.89 47.08 -17.64
N GLY A 1020 -5.19 46.76 -18.90
CA GLY A 1020 -4.52 47.29 -20.09
C GLY A 1020 -3.15 46.68 -20.37
N TYR A 1021 -2.58 47.09 -21.51
CA TYR A 1021 -1.29 46.63 -22.03
C TYR A 1021 -0.12 46.78 -21.03
N GLY A 1022 -0.01 47.94 -20.38
CA GLY A 1022 1.13 48.24 -19.50
C GLY A 1022 1.29 47.23 -18.37
N TYR A 1023 0.18 46.92 -17.68
CA TYR A 1023 0.18 45.91 -16.62
C TYR A 1023 0.54 44.52 -17.13
N LEU A 1024 0.02 44.10 -18.30
CA LEU A 1024 0.41 42.82 -18.89
C LEU A 1024 1.89 42.81 -19.31
N LYS A 1025 2.46 43.95 -19.71
CA LYS A 1025 3.89 44.07 -20.04
C LYS A 1025 4.79 43.93 -18.84
N ASP A 1026 4.38 44.47 -17.69
CA ASP A 1026 5.11 44.32 -16.42
C ASP A 1026 5.06 42.88 -15.88
N GLN A 1027 3.95 42.16 -16.09
CA GLN A 1027 3.78 40.77 -15.66
C GLN A 1027 4.38 39.74 -16.63
N SER A 1028 4.21 39.94 -17.95
CA SER A 1028 4.52 38.96 -18.99
C SER A 1028 4.89 39.64 -20.32
N SER A 1029 6.01 40.37 -20.32
CA SER A 1029 6.50 41.19 -21.44
C SER A 1029 6.55 40.49 -22.81
N SER A 1030 6.84 39.18 -22.85
CA SER A 1030 6.87 38.37 -24.08
C SER A 1030 5.49 38.06 -24.69
N LEU A 1031 4.43 38.17 -23.90
CA LEU A 1031 3.05 37.91 -24.34
C LEU A 1031 2.20 39.19 -24.46
N ALA A 1032 2.66 40.29 -23.85
CA ALA A 1032 1.97 41.57 -23.90
C ALA A 1032 1.81 42.11 -25.34
N ASP A 1033 2.88 42.13 -26.13
CA ASP A 1033 2.87 42.75 -27.47
C ASP A 1033 1.98 41.97 -28.47
N ILE A 1034 1.98 40.63 -28.40
CA ILE A 1034 1.11 39.79 -29.25
C ILE A 1034 -0.36 39.86 -28.79
N THR A 1035 -0.62 39.96 -27.48
CA THR A 1035 -1.98 40.15 -26.95
C THR A 1035 -2.54 41.51 -27.33
N ASP A 1036 -1.72 42.57 -27.28
CA ASP A 1036 -2.07 43.92 -27.72
C ASP A 1036 -2.41 43.96 -29.23
N HIS A 1037 -1.64 43.26 -30.07
CA HIS A 1037 -1.93 43.14 -31.49
C HIS A 1037 -3.28 42.43 -31.73
N ILE A 1038 -3.53 41.29 -31.08
CA ILE A 1038 -4.78 40.53 -31.22
C ILE A 1038 -5.99 41.37 -30.76
N ALA A 1039 -5.86 42.09 -29.64
CA ALA A 1039 -6.91 42.96 -29.13
C ALA A 1039 -7.23 44.11 -30.10
N GLN A 1040 -6.21 44.77 -30.66
CA GLN A 1040 -6.38 45.82 -31.67
C GLN A 1040 -6.99 45.30 -32.97
N TYR A 1041 -6.56 44.13 -33.44
CA TYR A 1041 -7.09 43.51 -34.67
C TYR A 1041 -8.59 43.15 -34.52
N ALA A 1042 -8.96 42.54 -33.38
CA ALA A 1042 -10.36 42.27 -33.06
C ALA A 1042 -11.19 43.56 -32.93
N TRP A 1043 -10.65 44.60 -32.30
CA TRP A 1043 -11.29 45.92 -32.22
C TRP A 1043 -11.49 46.56 -33.61
N GLN A 1044 -10.50 46.48 -34.49
CA GLN A 1044 -10.58 47.00 -35.85
C GLN A 1044 -11.65 46.28 -36.68
N ILE A 1045 -11.75 44.94 -36.58
CA ILE A 1045 -12.82 44.16 -37.23
C ILE A 1045 -14.21 44.61 -36.74
N LEU A 1046 -14.38 44.79 -35.42
CA LEU A 1046 -15.65 45.25 -34.85
C LEU A 1046 -16.03 46.66 -35.32
N GLU A 1047 -15.07 47.58 -35.39
CA GLU A 1047 -15.31 48.95 -35.84
C GLU A 1047 -15.51 49.05 -37.36
N ASP A 1048 -14.93 48.16 -38.17
CA ASP A 1048 -15.20 48.07 -39.61
C ASP A 1048 -16.57 47.41 -39.89
N HIS A 1049 -16.96 46.34 -39.19
CA HIS A 1049 -18.32 45.79 -39.25
C HIS A 1049 -19.39 46.79 -38.78
N ARG A 1050 -19.06 47.69 -37.85
CA ARG A 1050 -19.92 48.78 -37.39
C ARG A 1050 -20.14 49.87 -38.46
N LYS A 1051 -19.17 50.09 -39.37
CA LYS A 1051 -19.35 50.98 -40.53
C LYS A 1051 -20.22 50.33 -41.60
N ASP A 1052 -20.09 49.02 -41.75
CA ASP A 1052 -20.75 48.23 -42.81
C ASP A 1052 -22.23 47.90 -42.53
N LYS A 1053 -22.68 47.93 -41.27
CA LYS A 1053 -24.08 47.63 -40.88
C LYS A 1053 -24.62 48.59 -39.81
N GLN A 1054 -25.94 48.85 -39.82
CA GLN A 1054 -26.63 49.78 -38.90
C GLN A 1054 -26.72 49.31 -37.42
N LEU A 1055 -25.62 48.85 -36.83
CA LEU A 1055 -25.53 48.49 -35.41
C LEU A 1055 -25.52 49.75 -34.53
N LYS A 1056 -26.70 50.32 -34.28
CA LYS A 1056 -26.92 51.54 -33.48
C LYS A 1056 -26.61 51.41 -31.97
N LYS A 1057 -26.11 50.26 -31.50
CA LYS A 1057 -25.67 50.11 -30.11
C LYS A 1057 -24.30 50.75 -29.93
N LYS A 1058 -24.14 51.60 -28.90
CA LYS A 1058 -22.82 52.14 -28.53
C LYS A 1058 -21.91 50.98 -28.09
N LEU A 1059 -20.87 50.71 -28.86
CA LEU A 1059 -19.75 49.89 -28.42
C LEU A 1059 -19.01 50.68 -27.31
N VAL A 1060 -18.63 50.01 -26.23
CA VAL A 1060 -17.83 50.63 -25.16
C VAL A 1060 -16.40 50.75 -25.68
N VAL A 1061 -15.90 51.98 -25.78
CA VAL A 1061 -14.49 52.23 -26.15
C VAL A 1061 -13.60 51.73 -25.00
N PRO A 1062 -12.52 50.96 -25.27
CA PRO A 1062 -11.58 50.53 -24.24
C PRO A 1062 -11.07 51.71 -23.43
N THR A 1063 -11.14 51.59 -22.10
CA THR A 1063 -10.68 52.62 -21.14
C THR A 1063 -9.15 52.70 -21.02
N HIS A 1064 -8.43 51.82 -21.72
CA HIS A 1064 -6.98 51.67 -21.65
C HIS A 1064 -6.37 51.92 -23.03
N SER A 1065 -5.24 52.61 -23.06
CA SER A 1065 -4.48 52.84 -24.30
C SER A 1065 -3.83 51.54 -24.79
N PHE A 1066 -4.03 51.22 -26.07
CA PHE A 1066 -3.26 50.22 -26.79
C PHE A 1066 -1.75 50.54 -26.75
N GLY A 1067 -0.91 49.51 -26.75
CA GLY A 1067 0.53 49.61 -26.57
C GLY A 1067 1.31 50.02 -27.82
N LEU A 1068 1.05 49.34 -28.94
CA LEU A 1068 1.73 49.58 -30.21
C LEU A 1068 0.73 50.10 -31.25
N ASP A 1069 0.91 51.32 -31.75
CA ASP A 1069 -0.01 51.92 -32.73
C ASP A 1069 0.03 51.18 -34.09
N LEU A 1070 -0.86 50.19 -34.26
CA LEU A 1070 -0.94 49.37 -35.47
C LEU A 1070 -1.33 50.19 -36.71
N SER A 1071 -1.84 51.43 -36.57
CA SER A 1071 -2.16 52.26 -37.74
C SER A 1071 -0.92 52.70 -38.52
N LYS A 1072 0.28 52.51 -37.97
CA LYS A 1072 1.58 52.88 -38.56
C LYS A 1072 2.37 51.69 -39.10
N THR A 1073 2.05 50.47 -38.69
CA THR A 1073 2.52 49.24 -39.37
C THR A 1073 1.58 48.91 -40.53
N ALA A 1074 2.13 48.47 -41.67
CA ALA A 1074 1.30 48.16 -42.84
C ALA A 1074 0.30 47.05 -42.52
N LYS A 1075 -0.97 47.21 -42.95
CA LYS A 1075 -2.11 46.36 -42.59
C LYS A 1075 -1.90 44.85 -42.83
N ASP A 1076 -1.03 44.52 -43.77
CA ASP A 1076 -0.79 43.15 -44.24
C ASP A 1076 0.49 42.52 -43.64
N ALA A 1077 1.16 43.20 -42.71
CA ALA A 1077 2.48 42.83 -42.20
C ALA A 1077 2.45 42.45 -40.70
N LEU A 1078 2.25 41.16 -40.42
CA LEU A 1078 2.78 40.55 -39.19
C LEU A 1078 4.30 40.82 -39.12
N PRO A 1079 4.86 41.18 -37.95
CA PRO A 1079 6.31 41.31 -37.81
C PRO A 1079 7.01 40.00 -38.19
N ALA A 1080 8.02 40.05 -39.06
CA ALA A 1080 8.69 38.83 -39.57
C ALA A 1080 9.38 37.99 -38.49
N ASN A 1081 9.65 38.57 -37.31
CA ASN A 1081 10.17 37.92 -36.12
C ASN A 1081 9.08 37.50 -35.10
N LEU A 1082 7.80 37.78 -35.39
CA LEU A 1082 6.62 37.50 -34.58
C LEU A 1082 6.85 37.73 -33.07
N TYR A 1083 7.21 38.97 -32.72
CA TYR A 1083 7.51 39.42 -31.35
C TYR A 1083 8.67 38.68 -30.64
N GLY A 1084 9.60 38.13 -31.42
CA GLY A 1084 10.76 37.37 -30.93
C GLY A 1084 10.56 35.85 -30.94
N LEU A 1085 9.41 35.37 -31.39
CA LEU A 1085 9.12 33.93 -31.53
C LEU A 1085 9.71 33.31 -32.81
N ILE A 1086 10.15 34.13 -33.77
CA ILE A 1086 10.82 33.70 -35.00
C ILE A 1086 12.17 34.43 -35.12
N GLY A 1087 13.26 33.68 -35.32
CA GLY A 1087 14.61 34.22 -35.45
C GLY A 1087 14.83 35.01 -36.74
N GLN A 1088 15.62 36.09 -36.67
CA GLN A 1088 15.95 36.91 -37.84
C GLN A 1088 17.15 36.35 -38.62
N SER A 1089 16.91 35.43 -39.55
CA SER A 1089 17.88 35.14 -40.63
C SER A 1089 17.61 36.05 -41.83
N GLY A 1090 18.60 36.87 -42.22
CA GLY A 1090 18.45 37.97 -43.19
C GLY A 1090 18.31 37.60 -44.68
N SER A 1091 17.60 36.53 -45.01
CA SER A 1091 17.34 36.10 -46.39
C SER A 1091 15.92 36.45 -46.86
N LYS A 1092 15.76 36.77 -48.15
CA LYS A 1092 14.43 36.91 -48.78
C LYS A 1092 13.68 35.57 -48.68
N PRO A 1093 12.35 35.57 -48.57
CA PRO A 1093 11.57 34.34 -48.50
C PRO A 1093 11.76 33.50 -49.77
N SER A 1094 12.54 32.42 -49.64
CA SER A 1094 12.56 31.32 -50.60
C SER A 1094 11.21 30.59 -50.56
N LYS A 1095 10.83 29.98 -51.68
CA LYS A 1095 9.72 29.02 -51.65
C LYS A 1095 10.09 27.88 -50.71
N LEU A 1096 9.10 27.37 -49.97
CA LEU A 1096 9.20 26.10 -49.25
C LEU A 1096 9.74 25.03 -50.22
N PRO A 1097 10.76 24.23 -49.83
CA PRO A 1097 11.27 23.17 -50.67
C PRO A 1097 10.22 22.06 -50.80
N ASP A 1098 9.95 21.62 -52.03
CA ASP A 1098 9.10 20.45 -52.28
C ASP A 1098 9.73 19.22 -51.64
N VAL A 1099 9.08 18.66 -50.60
CA VAL A 1099 9.55 17.45 -49.93
C VAL A 1099 9.49 16.28 -50.92
N PRO A 1100 10.63 15.62 -51.25
CA PRO A 1100 10.61 14.55 -52.24
C PRO A 1100 9.76 13.37 -51.75
N LYS A 1101 8.79 12.92 -52.58
CA LYS A 1101 7.93 11.77 -52.26
C LYS A 1101 8.73 10.48 -51.96
N SER A 1102 9.97 10.39 -52.43
CA SER A 1102 10.93 9.31 -52.10
C SER A 1102 11.36 9.26 -50.63
N VAL A 1103 11.12 10.32 -49.84
CA VAL A 1103 11.35 10.36 -48.39
C VAL A 1103 10.12 9.84 -47.63
N LEU A 1104 8.92 10.31 -48.00
CA LEU A 1104 7.64 9.84 -47.41
C LEU A 1104 7.45 8.33 -47.65
N ASN A 1105 7.71 7.84 -48.87
CA ASN A 1105 7.53 6.44 -49.26
C ASN A 1105 8.53 5.46 -48.60
N LYS A 1106 9.42 5.92 -47.71
CA LYS A 1106 10.39 5.06 -46.98
C LYS A 1106 10.06 4.86 -45.50
N LEU A 1107 8.93 5.38 -45.02
CA LEU A 1107 8.47 5.22 -43.64
C LEU A 1107 7.19 4.39 -43.61
N GLU A 1108 7.27 3.12 -43.20
CA GLU A 1108 6.12 2.21 -43.01
C GLU A 1108 5.12 2.67 -41.93
N ILE A 1109 5.39 3.81 -41.27
CA ILE A 1109 4.55 4.44 -40.25
C ILE A 1109 3.65 5.53 -40.87
N ALA A 1110 3.90 5.95 -42.13
CA ALA A 1110 3.24 7.08 -42.77
C ALA A 1110 1.70 7.04 -42.68
N PRO A 1111 0.98 5.93 -42.97
CA PRO A 1111 -0.49 5.94 -42.95
C PRO A 1111 -1.08 6.21 -41.56
N THR A 1112 -0.42 5.74 -40.48
CA THR A 1112 -0.87 5.99 -39.11
C THR A 1112 -0.57 7.43 -38.69
N LEU A 1113 0.58 7.98 -39.10
CA LEU A 1113 0.95 9.35 -38.77
C LEU A 1113 0.12 10.38 -39.55
N GLU A 1114 -0.15 10.12 -40.84
CA GLU A 1114 -1.08 10.89 -41.67
C GLU A 1114 -2.48 10.86 -41.07
N HIS A 1115 -3.02 9.68 -40.72
CA HIS A 1115 -4.35 9.60 -40.12
C HIS A 1115 -4.48 10.40 -38.80
N CYS A 1116 -3.49 10.31 -37.91
CA CYS A 1116 -3.48 11.13 -36.69
C CYS A 1116 -3.34 12.64 -36.98
N LEU A 1117 -2.54 13.04 -37.98
CA LEU A 1117 -2.39 14.44 -38.37
C LEU A 1117 -3.65 14.98 -39.04
N GLU A 1118 -4.29 14.23 -39.94
CA GLU A 1118 -5.57 14.59 -40.55
C GLU A 1118 -6.68 14.68 -39.50
N GLU A 1119 -6.74 13.76 -38.54
CA GLU A 1119 -7.73 13.81 -37.46
C GLU A 1119 -7.54 15.03 -36.55
N VAL A 1120 -6.29 15.37 -36.20
CA VAL A 1120 -5.95 16.58 -35.44
C VAL A 1120 -6.28 17.85 -36.23
N ILE A 1121 -5.93 17.92 -37.52
CA ILE A 1121 -6.22 19.08 -38.39
C ILE A 1121 -7.74 19.24 -38.61
N SER A 1122 -8.45 18.13 -38.79
CA SER A 1122 -9.92 18.06 -38.89
C SER A 1122 -10.59 18.61 -37.62
N LYS A 1123 -10.25 18.04 -36.46
CA LYS A 1123 -10.80 18.48 -35.16
C LYS A 1123 -10.40 19.90 -34.79
N SER A 1124 -9.23 20.38 -35.25
CA SER A 1124 -8.82 21.79 -35.09
C SER A 1124 -9.66 22.75 -35.93
N ARG A 1125 -9.94 22.41 -37.20
CA ARG A 1125 -10.77 23.24 -38.09
C ARG A 1125 -12.23 23.33 -37.62
N VAL A 1126 -12.78 22.27 -37.02
CA VAL A 1126 -14.16 22.26 -36.50
C VAL A 1126 -14.31 23.08 -35.20
N LYS A 1127 -13.22 23.41 -34.50
CA LYS A 1127 -13.25 24.12 -33.20
C LYS A 1127 -12.86 25.60 -33.27
N TYR A 1128 -12.38 26.08 -34.42
CA TYR A 1128 -11.87 27.45 -34.62
C TYR A 1128 -12.32 28.10 -35.94
N GLY A 1129 -13.46 27.64 -36.47
CA GLY A 1129 -14.26 28.33 -37.49
C GLY A 1129 -15.61 28.75 -36.90
#